data_AF-A0A413RBD8-F1
#
_entry.id   AF-A0A413RBD8-F1
#
_cell.length_a   1.000
_cell.length_b   1.000
_cell.length_c   1.000
_cell.angle_alpha   90.00
_cell.angle_beta   90.00
_cell.angle_gamma   90.00
#
_symmetry.space_group_name_H-M   'P 1'
#
loop_
_entity.id
_entity.type
_entity.pdbx_description
1 polymer ?
#
loop_
_entity_poly.entity_id
_entity_poly.type
_entity_poly.pdbx_seq_one_letter_code
_entity_poly.pdbx_strand_id
1 'polypeptide(L)'
;MKRKVIIKKAIAVAVTMSLMTCLVPNGSITVNAASKKSMLSKTKISVNVGKKKTVKLKKAKYKVVWKIISGKKNISIKKKGKYKQKIQIKGKNIGKAKIKAVYGKKKYILKVTVKGNNKENISKNVETPKNIETTSKTTVQTTEKSSTVSTTEARVTTVPTTVEPTTVMPTTMAPTTVVPTTVASTTVMPTTAIPTTMAPTTVAPTTVASTTVMPTTMAPTTVVPTTVTPTTVMPTTMAPTTVVPTTVAPATVTPTTVASTTAPIIPDMEVDENIKAPEGLVWAGNKELPYYFAWAKASDVDSYNVYVDGKCIKNVVDGAVNLEASVFEKGSGEYTISVAAVKGNKVSVATSLKYTFSPDGQLVTTESEKVTNKPTDATTVKTTTTVMPTTIATTEIQTTIAPTAPSQEVDENIKAPEGLVWAGNKELPYYFAWAKASDVDSYNVYVDNKYVTNVEVSSVNLDKSVFEKGSGEYTISVAAVKGNKKSNSTSIKYTYNKEGQHVTTVAPTEKITEVTTTTQKEFYEEPETEVHPKNINVDNYMRQIDTSSSTSIKTSANEGMEKLFDGDINTKLCTSDGFPLRISWQMKKPIILKKYTLTTANDSETYSYRNPKSWHLYGSNNGTSWTQIDTVTDSGIEAKNSKSYTYETDIQESYQYYLIQFEGNGTNYYGFQLAEISLNGDVADVDKEMGEDLSSYYDSIFASATTAKGNGNETPFNLFDGSKESKLFEFSNQFSIAWKMKQDTTLYSYSLTTANDNEAYKGRNPKSWILYGSSDGINWEKIDTVNNSGMEDVNFKTYNYTVDKVGSYRYYKLDIKAGYGSSVQLSEISLKGAYISPSKYDILFTGDWKDVTVDGYLEELTKLFYNSYPRLYQRWGNGTEPTTITFKADKNYDGVAYCQGTTVCVSTKYANSHPNDIGFFSHEITHSVQQYSGKLNYGDDVAWWTENMANYGGFRYFHWSNPKYVQVYEATDTSLQDWGYEQYGNNKWFFAYMDSKYPTRKNADGTLKYGLIDSINKLIKDNNTGSTYTDDPYNTTTPFNKVVKQITGYDCIESLRKRYVEELQQGTWTFKGFANYEDNWLTENIDGIPNPEYPMVGEKLHGNKTATQLNNTVTEGTNLCLGGKVYDCSGYTNDNENAQKLIDGDLNTKWCATSSNVTNGEYKLNGVKHWVKIDLGKEKEFNTYTLYNTRSKEGYGNTTEWEVLVSNDGNKWTSVDYQPSNNSAVSSFNIGKQKARYIMIKIFTPDNGVGTLRLYDFQLFNIK
;
A
#
# COMPACT_ATOMS: atom_id res chain seq x y z
N MET A 1 35.62 -35.50 -17.74
CA MET A 1 36.37 -36.79 -17.89
C MET A 1 35.56 -37.80 -18.74
N LYS A 2 36.14 -38.98 -19.00
CA LYS A 2 35.57 -40.24 -19.59
C LYS A 2 34.09 -40.55 -19.18
N ARG A 3 33.22 -41.30 -19.90
CA ARG A 3 33.24 -41.92 -21.26
C ARG A 3 31.85 -42.52 -21.66
N LYS A 4 31.58 -42.59 -22.98
CA LYS A 4 30.85 -43.64 -23.77
C LYS A 4 29.32 -43.88 -23.66
N VAL A 5 28.71 -43.85 -24.85
CA VAL A 5 27.49 -44.57 -25.30
C VAL A 5 27.82 -46.03 -25.68
N ILE A 6 26.83 -46.96 -25.68
CA ILE A 6 26.84 -48.20 -26.50
C ILE A 6 25.41 -48.70 -26.83
N ILE A 7 25.26 -49.45 -27.94
CA ILE A 7 23.99 -49.88 -28.58
C ILE A 7 23.97 -51.41 -28.81
N LYS A 8 22.79 -52.05 -28.89
CA LYS A 8 22.50 -53.31 -29.63
C LYS A 8 20.99 -53.35 -30.02
N LYS A 9 20.59 -53.39 -31.30
CA LYS A 9 20.59 -54.46 -32.35
C LYS A 9 19.34 -55.38 -32.26
N ALA A 10 18.76 -55.96 -33.33
CA ALA A 10 19.16 -56.17 -34.75
C ALA A 10 17.89 -56.25 -35.67
N ILE A 11 17.82 -55.84 -36.97
CA ILE A 11 18.38 -56.32 -38.27
C ILE A 11 17.31 -56.92 -39.23
N ALA A 12 17.52 -56.66 -40.55
CA ALA A 12 16.73 -56.91 -41.78
C ALA A 12 16.55 -58.41 -42.17
N VAL A 13 16.02 -58.88 -43.32
CA VAL A 13 16.19 -58.59 -44.80
C VAL A 13 14.96 -59.18 -45.57
N ALA A 14 14.40 -58.75 -46.72
CA ALA A 14 14.54 -57.66 -47.72
C ALA A 14 14.93 -58.07 -49.20
N VAL A 15 14.29 -57.41 -50.19
CA VAL A 15 14.50 -57.41 -51.68
C VAL A 15 14.20 -58.69 -52.51
N THR A 16 13.15 -58.60 -53.34
CA THR A 16 13.05 -58.87 -54.81
C THR A 16 11.67 -58.34 -55.28
N MET A 17 11.41 -57.87 -56.51
CA MET A 17 12.20 -57.60 -57.72
C MET A 17 11.57 -56.39 -58.48
N SER A 18 12.30 -55.71 -59.35
CA SER A 18 11.84 -54.46 -60.01
C SER A 18 10.99 -54.69 -61.28
N LEU A 19 9.97 -53.85 -61.51
CA LEU A 19 9.91 -52.95 -62.67
C LEU A 19 8.86 -51.82 -62.51
N MET A 20 8.76 -50.93 -63.50
CA MET A 20 8.21 -49.57 -63.38
C MET A 20 6.68 -49.47 -63.42
N THR A 21 6.13 -48.62 -62.54
CA THR A 21 4.88 -47.80 -62.70
C THR A 21 3.61 -48.44 -63.30
N CYS A 22 2.60 -48.72 -62.45
CA CYS A 22 1.40 -47.86 -62.33
C CYS A 22 0.37 -48.36 -61.28
N LEU A 23 -0.40 -47.39 -60.75
CA LEU A 23 -1.70 -47.43 -60.06
C LEU A 23 -2.06 -48.49 -58.97
N VAL A 24 -2.58 -47.95 -57.86
CA VAL A 24 -3.58 -48.49 -56.92
C VAL A 24 -4.79 -49.19 -57.60
N PRO A 25 -5.62 -50.06 -56.92
CA PRO A 25 -5.93 -50.04 -55.48
C PRO A 25 -6.18 -51.40 -54.75
N ASN A 26 -6.50 -51.29 -53.45
CA ASN A 26 -7.45 -52.10 -52.65
C ASN A 26 -7.59 -53.63 -52.87
N GLY A 27 -7.20 -54.40 -51.85
CA GLY A 27 -7.69 -55.78 -51.61
C GLY A 27 -7.91 -56.02 -50.11
N SER A 28 -9.16 -56.24 -49.68
CA SER A 28 -9.57 -56.23 -48.27
C SER A 28 -9.10 -57.45 -47.44
N ILE A 29 -8.65 -57.22 -46.21
CA ILE A 29 -8.48 -58.27 -45.18
C ILE A 29 -9.50 -58.07 -44.05
N THR A 30 -10.13 -59.15 -43.60
CA THR A 30 -11.23 -59.14 -42.63
C THR A 30 -10.78 -58.87 -41.18
N VAL A 31 -11.68 -58.23 -40.42
CA VAL A 31 -11.46 -57.78 -39.04
C VAL A 31 -11.18 -58.89 -38.03
N ASN A 32 -10.27 -58.62 -37.10
CA ASN A 32 -10.12 -59.38 -35.86
C ASN A 32 -10.22 -58.46 -34.61
N ALA A 33 -10.61 -59.01 -33.46
CA ALA A 33 -11.48 -58.28 -32.52
C ALA A 33 -10.84 -57.15 -31.69
N ALA A 34 -11.38 -55.92 -31.83
CA ALA A 34 -10.95 -54.75 -31.06
C ALA A 34 -11.20 -54.85 -29.53
N SER A 35 -10.20 -54.45 -28.73
CA SER A 35 -10.27 -54.48 -27.27
C SER A 35 -11.21 -53.38 -26.71
N LYS A 36 -12.51 -53.73 -26.55
CA LYS A 36 -13.59 -52.78 -26.19
C LYS A 36 -13.19 -51.87 -24.99
N LYS A 37 -13.17 -50.55 -25.23
CA LYS A 37 -12.71 -49.47 -24.33
C LYS A 37 -13.44 -49.47 -22.96
N SER A 38 -12.80 -48.94 -21.91
CA SER A 38 -13.40 -48.77 -20.58
C SER A 38 -14.51 -47.71 -20.60
N MET A 39 -15.65 -47.99 -19.96
CA MET A 39 -16.85 -47.14 -20.01
C MET A 39 -17.68 -47.22 -18.72
N LEU A 40 -18.44 -46.16 -18.40
CA LEU A 40 -19.44 -46.20 -17.32
C LEU A 40 -20.62 -47.11 -17.71
N SER A 41 -21.20 -47.82 -16.74
CA SER A 41 -22.38 -48.67 -16.99
C SER A 41 -23.67 -47.87 -17.22
N LYS A 42 -23.73 -46.62 -16.74
CA LYS A 42 -24.71 -45.56 -17.09
C LYS A 42 -24.03 -44.20 -16.92
N THR A 43 -24.33 -43.23 -17.78
CA THR A 43 -23.80 -41.83 -17.72
C THR A 43 -24.79 -40.84 -17.09
N LYS A 44 -26.09 -41.16 -17.10
CA LYS A 44 -27.17 -40.48 -16.38
C LYS A 44 -27.88 -41.50 -15.47
N ILE A 45 -28.22 -41.16 -14.23
CA ILE A 45 -29.14 -41.95 -13.37
C ILE A 45 -30.11 -41.05 -12.60
N SER A 46 -31.31 -41.57 -12.29
CA SER A 46 -32.20 -41.02 -11.26
C SER A 46 -32.23 -41.95 -10.03
N VAL A 47 -32.18 -41.40 -8.83
CA VAL A 47 -32.30 -42.10 -7.53
C VAL A 47 -33.26 -41.32 -6.63
N ASN A 48 -34.09 -41.99 -5.83
CA ASN A 48 -34.98 -41.27 -4.92
C ASN A 48 -34.28 -40.96 -3.59
N VAL A 49 -34.76 -39.93 -2.89
CA VAL A 49 -34.36 -39.62 -1.50
C VAL A 49 -34.40 -40.88 -0.62
N GLY A 50 -33.34 -41.09 0.17
CA GLY A 50 -33.17 -42.24 1.04
C GLY A 50 -32.65 -43.52 0.34
N LYS A 51 -33.05 -43.78 -0.90
CA LYS A 51 -32.70 -45.00 -1.65
C LYS A 51 -31.26 -44.96 -2.21
N LYS A 52 -30.72 -46.13 -2.57
CA LYS A 52 -29.33 -46.33 -3.04
C LYS A 52 -29.31 -46.97 -4.44
N LYS A 53 -28.49 -46.46 -5.38
CA LYS A 53 -28.21 -47.12 -6.68
C LYS A 53 -26.71 -47.26 -6.91
N THR A 54 -26.29 -48.26 -7.69
CA THR A 54 -24.87 -48.57 -7.95
C THR A 54 -24.53 -48.45 -9.43
N VAL A 55 -23.41 -47.79 -9.76
CA VAL A 55 -22.86 -47.68 -11.12
C VAL A 55 -21.46 -48.31 -11.14
N LYS A 56 -21.10 -49.01 -12.23
CA LYS A 56 -19.81 -49.69 -12.41
C LYS A 56 -19.04 -49.06 -13.58
N LEU A 57 -17.74 -48.80 -13.41
CA LEU A 57 -16.84 -48.62 -14.55
C LEU A 57 -16.50 -50.01 -15.12
N LYS A 58 -16.99 -50.33 -16.32
CA LYS A 58 -16.74 -51.60 -17.01
C LYS A 58 -15.27 -51.66 -17.46
N LYS A 59 -14.67 -52.85 -17.37
CA LYS A 59 -13.28 -53.17 -17.80
C LYS A 59 -12.15 -52.36 -17.13
N ALA A 60 -12.34 -51.85 -15.92
CA ALA A 60 -11.26 -51.27 -15.12
C ALA A 60 -10.27 -52.35 -14.60
N LYS A 61 -8.99 -52.24 -14.97
CA LYS A 61 -7.87 -53.09 -14.50
C LYS A 61 -7.11 -52.50 -13.30
N TYR A 62 -7.34 -51.22 -12.98
CA TYR A 62 -6.64 -50.42 -11.96
C TYR A 62 -7.63 -49.61 -11.11
N LYS A 63 -7.17 -49.12 -9.95
CA LYS A 63 -7.94 -48.39 -8.92
C LYS A 63 -8.64 -47.15 -9.51
N VAL A 64 -9.96 -47.06 -9.34
CA VAL A 64 -10.80 -45.93 -9.83
C VAL A 64 -11.02 -44.92 -8.70
N VAL A 65 -10.70 -43.64 -8.95
CA VAL A 65 -10.93 -42.55 -8.00
C VAL A 65 -12.25 -41.87 -8.32
N TRP A 66 -13.15 -41.77 -7.33
CA TRP A 66 -14.45 -41.08 -7.45
C TRP A 66 -14.47 -39.84 -6.55
N LYS A 67 -14.78 -38.67 -7.13
CA LYS A 67 -15.00 -37.37 -6.43
C LYS A 67 -16.37 -36.82 -6.85
N ILE A 68 -17.18 -36.37 -5.89
CA ILE A 68 -18.38 -35.56 -6.19
C ILE A 68 -17.87 -34.19 -6.66
N ILE A 69 -18.33 -33.72 -7.82
CA ILE A 69 -17.90 -32.43 -8.39
C ILE A 69 -19.01 -31.36 -8.38
N SER A 70 -20.28 -31.75 -8.19
CA SER A 70 -21.33 -30.81 -7.78
C SER A 70 -22.47 -31.53 -7.05
N GLY A 71 -23.22 -30.83 -6.21
CA GLY A 71 -24.35 -31.38 -5.46
C GLY A 71 -23.98 -32.22 -4.22
N LYS A 72 -22.92 -31.85 -3.49
CA LYS A 72 -22.46 -32.54 -2.25
C LYS A 72 -23.55 -32.67 -1.18
N LYS A 73 -24.49 -31.71 -1.10
CA LYS A 73 -25.68 -31.79 -0.21
C LYS A 73 -26.74 -32.78 -0.69
N ASN A 74 -26.83 -33.05 -2.00
CA ASN A 74 -27.89 -33.85 -2.62
C ASN A 74 -27.60 -35.37 -2.57
N ILE A 75 -26.34 -35.80 -2.51
CA ILE A 75 -25.94 -37.23 -2.58
C ILE A 75 -24.82 -37.61 -1.60
N SER A 76 -24.72 -38.89 -1.26
CA SER A 76 -23.50 -39.47 -0.67
C SER A 76 -23.05 -40.73 -1.41
N ILE A 77 -21.74 -41.04 -1.38
CA ILE A 77 -21.14 -42.11 -2.20
C ILE A 77 -20.27 -43.08 -1.39
N LYS A 78 -20.39 -44.40 -1.64
CA LYS A 78 -19.54 -45.46 -1.05
C LYS A 78 -18.87 -46.28 -2.15
N LYS A 79 -17.53 -46.26 -2.18
CA LYS A 79 -16.66 -46.90 -3.19
C LYS A 79 -16.57 -48.43 -2.91
N LYS A 80 -16.78 -49.27 -3.93
CA LYS A 80 -16.90 -50.75 -3.80
C LYS A 80 -16.14 -51.53 -4.90
N GLY A 81 -15.76 -52.78 -4.59
CA GLY A 81 -15.02 -53.70 -5.48
C GLY A 81 -13.49 -53.60 -5.38
N LYS A 82 -12.76 -54.62 -5.86
CA LYS A 82 -11.28 -54.76 -5.76
C LYS A 82 -10.54 -53.51 -6.22
N TYR A 83 -10.92 -52.96 -7.37
CA TYR A 83 -10.35 -51.72 -7.93
C TYR A 83 -11.18 -50.46 -7.60
N LYS A 84 -12.04 -50.52 -6.58
CA LYS A 84 -13.05 -49.48 -6.26
C LYS A 84 -13.92 -49.09 -7.48
N GLN A 85 -14.08 -50.01 -8.44
CA GLN A 85 -14.68 -49.75 -9.76
C GLN A 85 -16.22 -49.74 -9.77
N LYS A 86 -16.87 -50.01 -8.62
CA LYS A 86 -18.29 -49.76 -8.39
C LYS A 86 -18.45 -48.56 -7.45
N ILE A 87 -19.37 -47.65 -7.74
CA ILE A 87 -19.79 -46.58 -6.83
C ILE A 87 -21.25 -46.78 -6.44
N GLN A 88 -21.55 -46.84 -5.15
CA GLN A 88 -22.92 -46.84 -4.63
C GLN A 88 -23.28 -45.44 -4.16
N ILE A 89 -24.41 -44.91 -4.63
CA ILE A 89 -24.85 -43.52 -4.48
C ILE A 89 -26.19 -43.54 -3.72
N LYS A 90 -26.27 -42.86 -2.57
CA LYS A 90 -27.53 -42.62 -1.82
C LYS A 90 -28.05 -41.23 -2.17
N GLY A 91 -29.35 -41.10 -2.45
CA GLY A 91 -30.01 -39.80 -2.47
C GLY A 91 -30.16 -39.26 -1.04
N LYS A 92 -29.69 -38.02 -0.80
CA LYS A 92 -29.94 -37.26 0.44
C LYS A 92 -31.11 -36.31 0.22
N ASN A 93 -30.91 -35.26 -0.57
CA ASN A 93 -31.86 -34.18 -0.80
C ASN A 93 -32.22 -34.12 -2.30
N ILE A 94 -33.42 -33.63 -2.62
CA ILE A 94 -33.90 -33.48 -4.00
C ILE A 94 -32.98 -32.52 -4.78
N GLY A 95 -32.68 -32.83 -6.04
CA GLY A 95 -31.86 -31.97 -6.90
C GLY A 95 -30.86 -32.70 -7.80
N LYS A 96 -30.11 -31.93 -8.59
CA LYS A 96 -29.09 -32.45 -9.53
C LYS A 96 -27.72 -32.58 -8.83
N ALA A 97 -26.88 -33.51 -9.30
CA ALA A 97 -25.50 -33.69 -8.85
C ALA A 97 -24.61 -34.27 -9.98
N LYS A 98 -23.29 -34.05 -9.90
CA LYS A 98 -22.29 -34.58 -10.85
C LYS A 98 -21.19 -35.33 -10.09
N ILE A 99 -20.79 -36.51 -10.57
CA ILE A 99 -19.68 -37.31 -10.00
C ILE A 99 -18.63 -37.55 -11.09
N LYS A 100 -17.36 -37.27 -10.81
CA LYS A 100 -16.21 -37.59 -11.67
C LYS A 100 -15.59 -38.92 -11.25
N ALA A 101 -15.40 -39.83 -12.20
CA ALA A 101 -14.56 -41.02 -12.08
C ALA A 101 -13.26 -40.80 -12.84
N VAL A 102 -12.11 -41.04 -12.20
CA VAL A 102 -10.78 -40.96 -12.81
C VAL A 102 -10.17 -42.36 -12.85
N TYR A 103 -9.63 -42.73 -14.00
CA TYR A 103 -9.05 -44.04 -14.29
C TYR A 103 -7.85 -43.88 -15.24
N GLY A 104 -6.64 -43.91 -14.69
CA GLY A 104 -5.45 -43.38 -15.37
C GLY A 104 -5.65 -41.92 -15.78
N LYS A 105 -5.10 -41.51 -16.92
CA LYS A 105 -5.33 -40.16 -17.50
C LYS A 105 -6.80 -39.90 -17.91
N LYS A 106 -7.70 -40.88 -17.89
CA LYS A 106 -9.09 -40.76 -18.41
C LYS A 106 -10.09 -40.36 -17.33
N LYS A 107 -10.92 -39.35 -17.65
CA LYS A 107 -11.95 -38.75 -16.79
C LYS A 107 -13.34 -39.10 -17.35
N TYR A 108 -14.28 -39.55 -16.51
CA TYR A 108 -15.67 -39.87 -16.89
C TYR A 108 -16.67 -39.17 -15.96
N ILE A 109 -17.75 -38.61 -16.51
CA ILE A 109 -18.78 -37.90 -15.73
C ILE A 109 -20.07 -38.72 -15.65
N LEU A 110 -20.59 -38.86 -14.42
CA LEU A 110 -21.91 -39.40 -14.12
C LEU A 110 -22.82 -38.26 -13.63
N LYS A 111 -23.87 -37.95 -14.40
CA LYS A 111 -24.94 -37.02 -14.01
C LYS A 111 -25.98 -37.79 -13.17
N VAL A 112 -26.34 -37.25 -11.99
CA VAL A 112 -27.29 -37.85 -11.05
C VAL A 112 -28.44 -36.87 -10.80
N THR A 113 -29.67 -37.35 -10.89
CA THR A 113 -30.87 -36.63 -10.43
C THR A 113 -31.40 -37.32 -9.18
N VAL A 114 -31.61 -36.57 -8.11
CA VAL A 114 -32.29 -37.04 -6.91
C VAL A 114 -33.74 -36.58 -6.96
N LYS A 115 -34.68 -37.53 -7.01
CA LYS A 115 -36.12 -37.27 -6.99
C LYS A 115 -36.68 -37.39 -5.57
N GLY A 116 -37.76 -36.66 -5.29
CA GLY A 116 -38.61 -36.92 -4.12
C GLY A 116 -39.26 -38.31 -4.20
N ASN A 117 -39.84 -38.75 -3.09
CA ASN A 117 -40.80 -39.86 -3.12
C ASN A 117 -42.19 -39.23 -3.17
N ASN A 118 -42.83 -39.24 -4.34
CA ASN A 118 -44.26 -38.91 -4.40
C ASN A 118 -45.02 -39.98 -3.60
N LYS A 119 -45.92 -39.53 -2.72
CA LYS A 119 -47.10 -40.31 -2.38
C LYS A 119 -48.18 -39.93 -3.38
N GLU A 120 -48.86 -40.91 -3.95
CA GLU A 120 -50.16 -40.68 -4.59
C GLU A 120 -51.23 -40.65 -3.50
N ASN A 121 -52.23 -39.79 -3.66
CA ASN A 121 -53.46 -39.85 -2.85
C ASN A 121 -54.40 -40.86 -3.51
N ILE A 122 -54.80 -41.90 -2.80
CA ILE A 122 -55.93 -42.76 -3.17
C ILE A 122 -56.76 -43.03 -1.91
N SER A 123 -58.06 -42.78 -2.01
CA SER A 123 -59.02 -42.91 -0.92
C SER A 123 -59.88 -44.17 -1.04
N LYS A 124 -59.48 -45.22 -0.29
CA LYS A 124 -60.31 -46.33 0.26
C LYS A 124 -61.01 -47.34 -0.67
N ASN A 125 -61.19 -48.54 -0.09
CA ASN A 125 -62.01 -49.70 -0.49
C ASN A 125 -61.48 -50.52 -1.70
N VAL A 126 -61.58 -51.86 -1.78
CA VAL A 126 -61.90 -52.94 -0.80
C VAL A 126 -61.42 -54.29 -1.40
N GLU A 127 -61.19 -55.40 -0.67
CA GLU A 127 -60.19 -55.62 0.41
C GLU A 127 -59.93 -57.15 0.58
N THR A 128 -59.17 -57.56 1.62
CA THR A 128 -58.89 -58.96 2.08
C THR A 128 -58.06 -59.90 1.17
N PRO A 129 -57.36 -60.94 1.71
CA PRO A 129 -56.78 -61.10 3.06
C PRO A 129 -55.33 -61.69 3.11
N LYS A 130 -54.79 -61.76 4.35
CA LYS A 130 -53.59 -62.47 4.88
C LYS A 130 -52.25 -61.67 4.84
N ASN A 131 -51.81 -61.03 5.93
CA ASN A 131 -51.17 -61.54 7.19
C ASN A 131 -49.65 -61.85 6.95
N ILE A 132 -48.65 -61.43 7.76
CA ILE A 132 -48.50 -61.45 9.24
C ILE A 132 -47.70 -60.24 9.82
N GLU A 133 -48.19 -59.72 10.96
CA GLU A 133 -47.61 -58.95 12.12
C GLU A 133 -46.64 -57.72 11.98
N THR A 134 -46.81 -56.56 12.66
CA THR A 134 -46.74 -56.11 14.11
C THR A 134 -45.27 -55.94 14.63
N THR A 135 -44.82 -55.05 15.55
CA THR A 135 -45.38 -54.16 16.61
C THR A 135 -44.41 -52.97 16.86
N SER A 136 -44.75 -51.67 16.72
CA SER A 136 -45.28 -50.68 17.70
C SER A 136 -44.39 -50.18 18.87
N LYS A 137 -44.38 -48.83 19.06
CA LYS A 137 -44.37 -48.03 20.33
C LYS A 137 -43.09 -47.69 21.17
N THR A 138 -42.80 -46.38 21.21
CA THR A 138 -42.55 -45.45 22.38
C THR A 138 -41.21 -45.42 23.17
N THR A 139 -40.95 -44.21 23.73
CA THR A 139 -40.23 -43.87 24.98
C THR A 139 -38.81 -43.27 24.87
N VAL A 140 -38.39 -42.58 25.94
CA VAL A 140 -37.30 -41.57 26.09
C VAL A 140 -36.29 -42.06 27.19
N GLN A 141 -35.26 -41.25 27.50
CA GLN A 141 -34.36 -41.30 28.69
C GLN A 141 -33.13 -42.25 28.66
N THR A 142 -32.09 -42.13 29.50
CA THR A 142 -31.23 -41.00 30.01
C THR A 142 -29.97 -41.63 30.67
N THR A 143 -28.79 -40.95 30.66
CA THR A 143 -27.61 -41.13 31.59
C THR A 143 -26.99 -42.56 31.76
N GLU A 144 -25.91 -42.87 32.52
CA GLU A 144 -24.93 -42.11 33.34
C GLU A 144 -23.48 -42.74 33.34
N LYS A 145 -22.61 -42.35 34.30
CA LYS A 145 -21.20 -42.75 34.52
C LYS A 145 -20.99 -43.98 35.45
N SER A 146 -19.84 -44.65 35.31
CA SER A 146 -18.89 -45.01 36.41
C SER A 146 -17.56 -45.52 35.81
N SER A 147 -16.33 -45.27 36.30
CA SER A 147 -15.71 -45.20 37.66
C SER A 147 -15.13 -46.55 38.16
N THR A 148 -13.81 -46.62 38.39
CA THR A 148 -13.06 -47.18 39.57
C THR A 148 -11.62 -47.68 39.24
N VAL A 149 -10.81 -47.98 40.27
CA VAL A 149 -9.34 -48.21 40.27
C VAL A 149 -8.97 -49.45 41.13
N SER A 150 -7.86 -50.14 40.82
CA SER A 150 -7.29 -51.29 41.57
C SER A 150 -5.74 -51.35 41.51
N THR A 151 -5.08 -52.21 42.32
CA THR A 151 -3.69 -51.95 42.81
C THR A 151 -2.80 -53.19 43.08
N THR A 152 -1.47 -53.01 42.99
CA THR A 152 -0.34 -53.74 43.69
C THR A 152 -0.05 -55.24 43.39
N GLU A 153 1.13 -55.83 43.68
CA GLU A 153 2.38 -55.36 44.38
C GLU A 153 3.62 -55.17 43.44
N ALA A 154 4.89 -55.65 43.57
CA ALA A 154 5.62 -56.62 44.43
C ALA A 154 7.17 -56.34 44.53
N ARG A 155 7.95 -57.12 45.33
CA ARG A 155 9.38 -56.90 45.74
C ARG A 155 10.00 -58.24 46.27
N VAL A 156 11.28 -58.56 46.60
CA VAL A 156 12.70 -58.04 46.77
C VAL A 156 13.67 -59.30 46.62
N THR A 157 15.02 -59.44 46.73
CA THR A 157 16.36 -58.71 46.77
C THR A 157 17.48 -59.75 46.49
N THR A 158 18.72 -59.39 46.06
CA THR A 158 20.05 -60.01 46.51
C THR A 158 21.30 -59.36 45.86
N VAL A 159 22.46 -59.36 46.56
CA VAL A 159 23.85 -58.92 46.22
C VAL A 159 24.85 -59.64 47.19
N PRO A 160 26.22 -59.55 47.16
CA PRO A 160 27.20 -58.79 46.34
C PRO A 160 28.14 -59.72 45.47
N THR A 161 29.49 -59.70 45.28
CA THR A 161 30.71 -59.17 45.98
C THR A 161 31.96 -58.95 45.06
N THR A 162 32.75 -57.93 45.42
CA THR A 162 34.17 -57.51 45.19
C THR A 162 35.23 -58.31 44.40
N VAL A 163 36.06 -57.56 43.62
CA VAL A 163 37.56 -57.66 43.57
C VAL A 163 38.15 -56.23 43.48
N GLU A 164 39.38 -56.01 43.96
CA GLU A 164 40.15 -54.74 44.10
C GLU A 164 41.66 -55.02 43.85
N PRO A 165 42.63 -54.06 43.91
CA PRO A 165 42.62 -52.60 43.67
C PRO A 165 43.78 -52.18 42.70
N THR A 166 44.16 -50.89 42.63
CA THR A 166 45.56 -50.36 42.77
C THR A 166 45.69 -48.89 42.31
N THR A 167 46.40 -48.06 43.08
CA THR A 167 46.69 -46.62 42.81
C THR A 167 48.18 -46.35 42.55
N VAL A 168 48.51 -45.34 41.73
CA VAL A 168 49.87 -44.75 41.67
C VAL A 168 49.81 -43.22 41.50
N MET A 169 50.77 -42.52 42.10
CA MET A 169 51.02 -41.05 42.13
C MET A 169 52.56 -40.85 42.00
N PRO A 170 53.15 -39.65 41.76
CA PRO A 170 52.60 -38.33 41.46
C PRO A 170 53.11 -37.82 40.07
N THR A 171 53.35 -36.53 39.74
CA THR A 171 54.27 -35.53 40.34
C THR A 171 53.95 -34.11 39.85
N THR A 172 54.03 -33.11 40.73
CA THR A 172 53.98 -31.67 40.39
C THR A 172 55.36 -31.08 40.12
N MET A 173 55.46 -30.12 39.19
CA MET A 173 56.60 -29.18 39.12
C MET A 173 56.11 -27.73 39.02
N ALA A 174 56.83 -26.84 39.69
CA ALA A 174 56.73 -25.39 39.66
C ALA A 174 58.08 -24.82 40.16
N PRO A 175 58.30 -23.50 40.14
CA PRO A 175 57.95 -22.50 39.12
C PRO A 175 59.24 -21.93 38.47
N THR A 176 59.12 -21.03 37.49
CA THR A 176 60.23 -20.12 37.16
C THR A 176 59.74 -18.71 36.81
N THR A 177 59.93 -17.78 37.75
CA THR A 177 59.79 -16.32 37.51
C THR A 177 61.18 -15.77 37.21
N VAL A 178 61.34 -14.93 36.17
CA VAL A 178 62.60 -14.22 35.88
C VAL A 178 62.32 -12.74 35.62
N VAL A 179 63.02 -11.89 36.35
CA VAL A 179 62.91 -10.42 36.41
C VAL A 179 64.27 -9.88 36.87
N PRO A 180 64.75 -8.68 36.48
CA PRO A 180 64.44 -7.85 35.30
C PRO A 180 65.70 -7.67 34.42
N THR A 181 65.65 -6.80 33.40
CA THR A 181 66.81 -5.91 33.13
C THR A 181 66.38 -4.58 32.50
N THR A 182 66.72 -3.47 33.17
CA THR A 182 66.72 -2.12 32.60
C THR A 182 68.14 -1.57 32.67
N VAL A 183 68.70 -1.12 31.55
CA VAL A 183 69.96 -0.38 31.49
C VAL A 183 69.76 0.79 30.54
N ALA A 184 70.36 1.96 30.82
CA ALA A 184 70.03 3.22 30.17
C ALA A 184 71.11 3.72 29.19
N SER A 185 70.63 4.47 28.19
CA SER A 185 71.34 5.51 27.41
C SER A 185 72.67 5.19 26.72
N THR A 186 72.67 5.30 25.40
CA THR A 186 73.77 5.94 24.65
C THR A 186 73.20 6.82 23.55
N THR A 187 73.60 8.10 23.54
CA THR A 187 73.23 9.08 22.51
C THR A 187 74.37 9.17 21.49
N VAL A 188 74.05 9.14 20.19
CA VAL A 188 75.00 9.50 19.12
C VAL A 188 74.30 10.43 18.13
N MET A 189 75.01 11.46 17.67
CA MET A 189 74.49 12.51 16.79
C MET A 189 74.28 12.05 15.33
N PRO A 190 73.43 12.75 14.54
CA PRO A 190 73.31 12.50 13.11
C PRO A 190 74.54 13.00 12.34
N THR A 191 74.92 12.28 11.29
CA THR A 191 75.97 12.72 10.34
C THR A 191 75.47 12.55 8.91
N THR A 192 75.61 13.62 8.12
CA THR A 192 75.13 13.77 6.74
C THR A 192 75.93 12.93 5.74
N ALA A 193 75.27 12.38 4.72
CA ALA A 193 75.90 12.01 3.45
C ALA A 193 75.54 13.06 2.38
N ILE A 194 76.55 13.65 1.75
CA ILE A 194 76.42 14.76 0.79
C ILE A 194 76.56 14.18 -0.64
N PRO A 195 75.78 14.64 -1.64
CA PRO A 195 75.76 14.04 -2.98
C PRO A 195 76.95 14.47 -3.87
N THR A 196 77.33 13.60 -4.80
CA THR A 196 78.26 13.93 -5.91
C THR A 196 77.79 13.35 -7.24
N THR A 197 77.18 14.22 -8.04
CA THR A 197 77.26 14.34 -9.50
C THR A 197 77.91 13.22 -10.33
N MET A 198 77.19 12.77 -11.37
CA MET A 198 77.78 12.60 -12.69
C MET A 198 77.22 13.67 -13.65
N ALA A 199 78.09 14.31 -14.42
CA ALA A 199 77.74 15.34 -15.39
C ALA A 199 77.56 14.74 -16.81
N PRO A 200 76.88 15.42 -17.75
CA PRO A 200 76.37 14.80 -18.98
C PRO A 200 77.33 14.90 -20.17
N THR A 201 77.10 14.08 -21.19
CA THR A 201 77.39 14.47 -22.58
C THR A 201 76.48 13.79 -23.61
N THR A 202 76.24 14.57 -24.68
CA THR A 202 75.77 14.31 -26.06
C THR A 202 76.15 12.95 -26.68
N VAL A 203 75.53 12.45 -27.77
CA VAL A 203 75.50 13.04 -29.13
C VAL A 203 74.25 12.72 -29.97
N ALA A 204 73.61 13.80 -30.45
CA ALA A 204 73.02 14.12 -31.77
C ALA A 204 72.14 13.10 -32.58
N PRO A 205 71.30 13.59 -33.53
CA PRO A 205 70.22 12.79 -34.15
C PRO A 205 70.49 12.38 -35.62
N THR A 206 69.58 11.59 -36.18
CA THR A 206 69.39 11.50 -37.64
C THR A 206 67.89 11.51 -38.00
N THR A 207 67.55 12.25 -39.05
CA THR A 207 66.26 12.20 -39.79
C THR A 207 66.25 10.99 -40.74
N VAL A 208 65.28 10.67 -41.61
CA VAL A 208 64.11 11.32 -42.24
C VAL A 208 62.99 10.25 -42.37
N ALA A 209 61.76 10.44 -42.90
CA ALA A 209 61.20 11.45 -43.81
C ALA A 209 59.75 11.85 -43.42
N SER A 210 58.87 12.06 -44.40
CA SER A 210 57.44 12.39 -44.23
C SER A 210 56.58 11.73 -45.31
N THR A 211 55.26 11.71 -45.11
CA THR A 211 54.29 11.74 -46.22
C THR A 211 53.05 12.50 -45.78
N THR A 212 52.53 13.37 -46.65
CA THR A 212 51.52 14.37 -46.30
C THR A 212 50.21 14.09 -47.04
N VAL A 213 49.07 14.33 -46.40
CA VAL A 213 47.79 14.58 -47.08
C VAL A 213 47.40 16.03 -46.84
N MET A 214 47.04 16.76 -47.89
CA MET A 214 46.80 18.21 -47.83
C MET A 214 45.50 18.57 -47.11
N PRO A 215 45.44 19.75 -46.44
CA PRO A 215 44.24 20.26 -45.80
C PRO A 215 43.35 21.03 -46.79
N THR A 216 42.15 21.40 -46.34
CA THR A 216 41.41 22.56 -46.88
C THR A 216 41.24 23.57 -45.77
N THR A 217 41.72 24.80 -45.96
CA THR A 217 41.80 25.84 -44.92
C THR A 217 41.21 27.16 -45.38
N MET A 218 40.45 27.81 -44.50
CA MET A 218 40.30 29.27 -44.45
C MET A 218 40.46 29.75 -43.00
N ALA A 219 40.61 31.08 -42.83
CA ALA A 219 41.44 31.67 -41.77
C ALA A 219 40.82 31.72 -40.35
N PRO A 220 41.67 31.77 -39.29
CA PRO A 220 41.27 31.95 -37.90
C PRO A 220 41.19 33.44 -37.49
N THR A 221 40.87 33.71 -36.21
CA THR A 221 41.16 35.00 -35.55
C THR A 221 41.57 34.75 -34.09
N THR A 222 42.42 35.62 -33.54
CA THR A 222 43.29 35.32 -32.38
C THR A 222 43.09 36.31 -31.23
N VAL A 223 43.18 35.85 -29.97
CA VAL A 223 43.59 36.67 -28.82
C VAL A 223 44.58 35.87 -27.94
N VAL A 224 45.43 36.57 -27.19
CA VAL A 224 46.69 36.10 -26.58
C VAL A 224 46.54 35.78 -25.07
N PRO A 225 47.25 34.78 -24.51
CA PRO A 225 47.28 34.49 -23.07
C PRO A 225 48.29 35.36 -22.30
N THR A 226 48.00 35.66 -21.03
CA THR A 226 48.94 36.36 -20.11
C THR A 226 48.90 35.76 -18.69
N THR A 227 50.02 35.88 -17.98
CA THR A 227 50.40 35.18 -16.74
C THR A 227 49.75 35.71 -15.45
N VAL A 228 49.69 34.85 -14.42
CA VAL A 228 49.67 35.25 -13.00
C VAL A 228 50.72 34.45 -12.20
N THR A 229 51.34 35.11 -11.23
CA THR A 229 52.43 34.59 -10.38
C THR A 229 51.93 34.17 -8.99
N PRO A 230 52.67 33.30 -8.25
CA PRO A 230 52.21 32.78 -6.97
C PRO A 230 52.31 33.80 -5.84
N THR A 231 51.45 33.66 -4.82
CA THR A 231 51.55 34.39 -3.54
C THR A 231 51.64 33.39 -2.39
N THR A 232 52.65 33.57 -1.53
CA THR A 232 52.98 32.67 -0.42
C THR A 232 52.14 32.96 0.83
N VAL A 233 51.89 31.94 1.67
CA VAL A 233 51.32 32.13 3.01
C VAL A 233 52.19 31.43 4.04
N MET A 234 52.54 32.14 5.12
CA MET A 234 53.20 31.62 6.32
C MET A 234 52.54 32.25 7.58
N PRO A 235 52.74 31.67 8.77
CA PRO A 235 51.72 31.68 9.83
C PRO A 235 51.82 32.86 10.81
N THR A 236 50.79 33.00 11.65
CA THR A 236 50.83 33.87 12.83
C THR A 236 50.08 33.22 14.00
N THR A 237 50.70 33.16 15.17
CA THR A 237 50.14 32.64 16.43
C THR A 237 50.25 33.68 17.53
N MET A 238 49.19 33.89 18.31
CA MET A 238 49.28 34.58 19.62
C MET A 238 48.17 34.12 20.58
N ALA A 239 48.49 34.24 21.88
CA ALA A 239 47.63 34.20 23.06
C ALA A 239 48.28 35.19 24.09
N PRO A 240 47.91 35.31 25.39
CA PRO A 240 46.75 34.78 26.13
C PRO A 240 46.05 35.81 27.09
N THR A 241 45.07 35.33 27.87
CA THR A 241 44.70 35.75 29.27
C THR A 241 44.00 37.09 29.63
N THR A 242 43.16 36.94 30.68
CA THR A 242 42.56 37.85 31.70
C THR A 242 43.57 38.81 32.39
N VAL A 243 43.25 39.82 33.24
CA VAL A 243 42.21 40.01 34.31
C VAL A 243 41.77 41.51 34.46
N VAL A 244 40.71 41.76 35.24
CA VAL A 244 40.03 43.03 35.64
C VAL A 244 40.74 43.81 36.78
N PRO A 245 40.49 45.13 36.98
CA PRO A 245 39.91 45.62 38.26
C PRO A 245 38.77 46.67 38.08
N THR A 246 37.58 46.51 38.71
CA THR A 246 37.13 46.96 40.06
C THR A 246 37.18 48.51 40.24
N THR A 247 36.18 49.27 40.74
CA THR A 247 35.03 49.05 41.69
C THR A 247 33.84 50.00 41.28
N VAL A 248 32.77 50.41 41.98
CA VAL A 248 32.29 50.46 43.39
C VAL A 248 30.78 50.01 43.52
N ALA A 249 29.87 50.85 44.04
CA ALA A 249 28.50 50.58 44.56
C ALA A 249 27.74 51.92 44.82
N PRO A 250 26.48 52.00 45.34
CA PRO A 250 25.55 50.94 45.78
C PRO A 250 24.04 51.10 45.38
N ALA A 251 23.20 50.20 45.91
CA ALA A 251 21.78 50.35 46.29
C ALA A 251 20.63 49.79 45.39
N THR A 252 20.06 48.68 45.91
CA THR A 252 18.61 48.39 46.07
C THR A 252 17.70 48.09 44.87
N VAL A 253 17.14 46.86 44.92
CA VAL A 253 16.22 46.13 44.03
C VAL A 253 14.99 46.84 43.42
N THR A 254 14.67 46.44 42.19
CA THR A 254 13.30 46.20 41.65
C THR A 254 13.40 45.11 40.55
N PRO A 255 12.29 44.47 40.10
CA PRO A 255 12.35 43.09 39.56
C PRO A 255 12.70 42.94 38.07
N THR A 256 13.08 41.71 37.72
CA THR A 256 13.42 41.20 36.38
C THR A 256 12.20 41.04 35.46
N THR A 257 12.34 41.37 34.18
CA THR A 257 11.57 40.77 33.08
C THR A 257 12.50 40.00 32.13
N VAL A 258 11.99 38.91 31.56
CA VAL A 258 12.77 37.95 30.76
C VAL A 258 12.76 38.35 29.28
N ALA A 259 13.90 38.29 28.60
CA ALA A 259 13.97 38.50 27.16
C ALA A 259 13.47 37.25 26.40
N SER A 260 12.61 37.46 25.41
CA SER A 260 11.96 36.40 24.61
C SER A 260 12.97 35.52 23.86
N THR A 261 12.69 34.23 23.77
CA THR A 261 13.20 33.37 22.68
C THR A 261 12.77 33.94 21.32
N THR A 262 13.62 33.80 20.31
CA THR A 262 13.42 34.44 19.00
C THR A 262 12.37 33.72 18.16
N ALA A 263 11.25 34.41 17.88
CA ALA A 263 10.33 34.04 16.81
C ALA A 263 10.96 34.35 15.42
N PRO A 264 10.50 33.73 14.31
CA PRO A 264 11.03 34.04 12.98
C PRO A 264 10.77 35.50 12.62
N ILE A 265 11.84 36.25 12.33
CA ILE A 265 11.76 37.66 11.91
C ILE A 265 11.38 37.69 10.42
N ILE A 266 10.09 37.90 10.15
CA ILE A 266 9.60 38.40 8.86
C ILE A 266 9.89 39.90 8.85
N PRO A 267 10.43 40.49 7.75
CA PRO A 267 10.70 41.93 7.69
C PRO A 267 9.41 42.75 7.79
N ASP A 268 9.51 43.99 8.29
CA ASP A 268 8.40 44.94 8.26
C ASP A 268 8.04 45.26 6.80
N MET A 269 6.78 45.02 6.44
CA MET A 269 6.25 45.16 5.07
C MET A 269 5.42 46.45 4.97
N GLU A 270 5.56 47.18 3.86
CA GLU A 270 4.87 48.46 3.67
C GLU A 270 3.36 48.25 3.53
N VAL A 271 2.57 49.07 4.25
CA VAL A 271 1.11 49.00 4.20
C VAL A 271 0.59 49.66 2.93
N ASP A 272 -0.30 48.97 2.21
CA ASP A 272 -0.96 49.47 1.01
C ASP A 272 -2.48 49.48 1.23
N GLU A 273 -3.06 50.70 1.36
CA GLU A 273 -4.49 50.91 1.63
C GLU A 273 -5.39 50.37 0.49
N ASN A 274 -4.85 49.98 -0.67
CA ASN A 274 -5.59 49.37 -1.77
C ASN A 274 -5.82 47.85 -1.61
N ILE A 275 -5.15 47.18 -0.65
CA ILE A 275 -5.37 45.76 -0.36
C ILE A 275 -6.53 45.63 0.63
N LYS A 276 -7.59 44.89 0.29
CA LYS A 276 -8.79 44.77 1.14
C LYS A 276 -8.49 44.01 2.43
N ALA A 277 -8.94 44.55 3.57
CA ALA A 277 -8.85 43.89 4.86
C ALA A 277 -9.78 42.66 4.98
N PRO A 278 -9.42 41.62 5.78
CA PRO A 278 -10.26 40.43 5.98
C PRO A 278 -11.61 40.72 6.65
N GLU A 279 -12.63 39.89 6.42
CA GLU A 279 -14.00 40.12 6.91
C GLU A 279 -14.51 38.93 7.74
N GLY A 280 -15.41 39.18 8.69
CA GLY A 280 -16.08 38.12 9.47
C GLY A 280 -15.19 37.40 10.50
N LEU A 281 -14.16 38.06 11.05
CA LEU A 281 -13.30 37.49 12.09
C LEU A 281 -14.09 37.20 13.37
N VAL A 282 -14.15 35.92 13.76
CA VAL A 282 -14.79 35.42 14.98
C VAL A 282 -13.89 34.45 15.73
N TRP A 283 -14.07 34.35 17.04
CA TRP A 283 -13.62 33.18 17.80
C TRP A 283 -14.59 32.03 17.54
N ALA A 284 -14.04 30.87 17.15
CA ALA A 284 -14.80 29.66 16.80
C ALA A 284 -14.30 28.44 17.60
N GLY A 285 -13.65 28.69 18.74
CA GLY A 285 -13.04 27.66 19.55
C GLY A 285 -14.01 26.82 20.37
N ASN A 286 -13.48 25.75 20.94
CA ASN A 286 -14.18 24.83 21.83
C ASN A 286 -13.18 24.20 22.81
N LYS A 287 -13.62 23.23 23.64
CA LYS A 287 -12.77 22.63 24.67
C LYS A 287 -11.55 21.85 24.14
N GLU A 288 -11.56 21.43 22.87
CA GLU A 288 -10.45 20.71 22.22
C GLU A 288 -9.58 21.64 21.36
N LEU A 289 -10.16 22.72 20.81
CA LEU A 289 -9.48 23.79 20.08
C LEU A 289 -9.83 25.17 20.68
N PRO A 290 -9.33 25.52 21.88
CA PRO A 290 -9.79 26.71 22.61
C PRO A 290 -9.34 28.04 21.98
N TYR A 291 -8.30 28.03 21.15
CA TYR A 291 -7.70 29.24 20.56
C TYR A 291 -7.91 29.29 19.03
N TYR A 292 -9.05 28.77 18.57
CA TYR A 292 -9.42 28.74 17.16
C TYR A 292 -10.20 29.98 16.74
N PHE A 293 -9.75 30.63 15.68
CA PHE A 293 -10.35 31.84 15.10
C PHE A 293 -10.57 31.61 13.60
N ALA A 294 -11.67 32.13 13.06
CA ALA A 294 -12.05 31.96 11.66
C ALA A 294 -12.56 33.28 11.05
N TRP A 295 -12.39 33.45 9.74
CA TRP A 295 -12.81 34.62 8.96
C TRP A 295 -13.07 34.24 7.49
N ALA A 296 -13.73 35.12 6.74
CA ALA A 296 -13.93 34.96 5.31
C ALA A 296 -12.60 35.15 4.55
N LYS A 297 -12.17 34.13 3.81
CA LYS A 297 -10.95 34.13 3.00
C LYS A 297 -11.14 35.02 1.76
N ALA A 298 -10.37 36.09 1.65
CA ALA A 298 -10.27 36.90 0.43
C ALA A 298 -9.52 36.15 -0.69
N SER A 299 -9.84 36.47 -1.94
CA SER A 299 -9.48 35.68 -3.13
C SER A 299 -8.27 36.18 -3.92
N ASP A 300 -7.74 37.37 -3.60
CA ASP A 300 -6.73 38.07 -4.41
C ASP A 300 -5.46 38.42 -3.60
N VAL A 301 -5.17 37.66 -2.55
CA VAL A 301 -4.05 37.89 -1.61
C VAL A 301 -3.27 36.60 -1.37
N ASP A 302 -1.96 36.72 -1.17
CA ASP A 302 -1.03 35.57 -1.18
C ASP A 302 -1.05 34.80 0.16
N SER A 303 -1.27 35.51 1.28
CA SER A 303 -1.35 34.95 2.63
C SER A 303 -1.94 35.97 3.62
N TYR A 304 -2.02 35.59 4.90
CA TYR A 304 -2.47 36.43 6.01
C TYR A 304 -1.43 36.43 7.13
N ASN A 305 -1.04 37.62 7.59
CA ASN A 305 -0.28 37.77 8.83
C ASN A 305 -1.25 37.88 10.00
N VAL A 306 -1.07 37.03 11.01
CA VAL A 306 -1.85 37.01 12.25
C VAL A 306 -0.99 37.59 13.38
N TYR A 307 -1.55 38.57 14.07
CA TYR A 307 -0.91 39.34 15.13
C TYR A 307 -1.65 39.16 16.46
N VAL A 308 -0.90 39.18 17.55
CA VAL A 308 -1.43 39.23 18.93
C VAL A 308 -0.83 40.47 19.59
N ASP A 309 -1.68 41.42 19.97
CA ASP A 309 -1.31 42.75 20.47
C ASP A 309 -0.26 43.47 19.60
N GLY A 310 -0.40 43.36 18.27
CA GLY A 310 0.49 43.98 17.29
C GLY A 310 1.81 43.23 17.02
N LYS A 311 2.16 42.21 17.82
CA LYS A 311 3.29 41.31 17.53
C LYS A 311 2.85 40.31 16.45
N CYS A 312 3.55 40.24 15.31
CA CYS A 312 3.28 39.20 14.30
C CYS A 312 3.68 37.84 14.85
N ILE A 313 2.76 36.88 14.85
CA ILE A 313 2.95 35.54 15.46
C ILE A 313 3.03 34.45 14.40
N LYS A 314 2.24 34.54 13.32
CA LYS A 314 2.11 33.48 12.32
C LYS A 314 1.66 34.05 10.99
N ASN A 315 2.28 33.60 9.89
CA ASN A 315 1.71 33.73 8.56
C ASN A 315 0.91 32.46 8.23
N VAL A 316 -0.28 32.60 7.65
CA VAL A 316 -1.16 31.49 7.24
C VAL A 316 -1.78 31.75 5.87
N VAL A 317 -2.03 30.70 5.10
CA VAL A 317 -2.66 30.80 3.77
C VAL A 317 -4.17 30.58 3.79
N ASP A 318 -4.77 30.35 4.96
CA ASP A 318 -6.18 29.98 5.14
C ASP A 318 -6.98 30.95 6.01
N GLY A 319 -8.30 30.93 5.84
CA GLY A 319 -9.26 31.78 6.56
C GLY A 319 -9.51 31.38 8.02
N ALA A 320 -8.61 30.62 8.63
CA ALA A 320 -8.72 30.23 10.03
C ALA A 320 -7.35 29.87 10.62
N VAL A 321 -7.22 29.99 11.94
CA VAL A 321 -6.00 29.63 12.67
C VAL A 321 -6.34 29.09 14.06
N ASN A 322 -5.68 28.01 14.46
CA ASN A 322 -5.52 27.68 15.87
C ASN A 322 -4.20 28.27 16.36
N LEU A 323 -4.24 29.07 17.42
CA LEU A 323 -3.07 29.60 18.10
C LEU A 323 -2.64 28.65 19.24
N GLU A 324 -1.38 28.73 19.65
CA GLU A 324 -0.88 27.99 20.81
C GLU A 324 -1.00 28.85 22.08
N ALA A 325 -1.24 28.24 23.24
CA ALA A 325 -1.37 28.97 24.52
C ALA A 325 -0.15 29.85 24.85
N SER A 326 1.03 29.50 24.33
CA SER A 326 2.30 30.20 24.54
C SER A 326 2.41 31.57 23.88
N VAL A 327 1.51 31.92 22.94
CA VAL A 327 1.56 33.24 22.26
C VAL A 327 0.96 34.37 23.12
N PHE A 328 0.26 34.01 24.19
CA PHE A 328 -0.40 34.92 25.13
C PHE A 328 0.56 35.31 26.26
N GLU A 329 1.63 36.04 25.88
CA GLU A 329 2.81 36.33 26.70
C GLU A 329 2.55 37.15 27.99
N LYS A 330 1.36 37.77 28.13
CA LYS A 330 0.97 38.58 29.30
C LYS A 330 0.21 37.77 30.37
N GLY A 331 -0.07 36.48 30.14
CA GLY A 331 -0.93 35.67 31.01
C GLY A 331 -2.42 35.88 30.73
N SER A 332 -3.29 35.66 31.73
CA SER A 332 -4.74 35.83 31.56
C SER A 332 -5.13 37.31 31.46
N GLY A 333 -5.99 37.64 30.49
CA GLY A 333 -6.44 39.02 30.24
C GLY A 333 -6.98 39.21 28.82
N GLU A 334 -7.34 40.45 28.49
CA GLU A 334 -7.71 40.84 27.12
C GLU A 334 -6.48 40.94 26.21
N TYR A 335 -6.63 40.43 24.99
CA TYR A 335 -5.70 40.57 23.86
C TYR A 335 -6.44 41.06 22.62
N THR A 336 -5.73 41.76 21.76
CA THR A 336 -6.18 42.11 20.42
C THR A 336 -5.65 41.08 19.44
N ILE A 337 -6.54 40.29 18.83
CA ILE A 337 -6.22 39.40 17.72
C ILE A 337 -6.47 40.18 16.43
N SER A 338 -5.43 40.37 15.62
CA SER A 338 -5.52 41.10 14.35
C SER A 338 -5.06 40.24 13.19
N VAL A 339 -5.70 40.41 12.03
CA VAL A 339 -5.31 39.73 10.78
C VAL A 339 -5.24 40.73 9.64
N ALA A 340 -4.11 40.74 8.93
CA ALA A 340 -3.88 41.53 7.73
C ALA A 340 -3.60 40.60 6.55
N ALA A 341 -4.06 40.96 5.36
CA ALA A 341 -3.76 40.24 4.13
C ALA A 341 -2.43 40.70 3.53
N VAL A 342 -1.70 39.79 2.89
CA VAL A 342 -0.36 40.02 2.31
C VAL A 342 -0.43 39.87 0.80
N LYS A 343 0.21 40.75 0.04
CA LYS A 343 0.26 40.71 -1.43
C LYS A 343 1.61 41.21 -1.94
N GLY A 344 2.43 40.32 -2.47
CA GLY A 344 3.85 40.58 -2.72
C GLY A 344 4.58 41.03 -1.45
N ASN A 345 5.36 42.12 -1.55
CA ASN A 345 6.10 42.69 -0.42
C ASN A 345 5.28 43.72 0.41
N LYS A 346 3.95 43.71 0.30
CA LYS A 346 3.03 44.69 0.91
C LYS A 346 1.89 44.03 1.69
N VAL A 347 1.27 44.77 2.61
CA VAL A 347 0.19 44.28 3.48
C VAL A 347 -1.02 45.22 3.55
N SER A 348 -2.21 44.68 3.82
CA SER A 348 -3.43 45.46 4.06
C SER A 348 -3.43 46.14 5.43
N VAL A 349 -4.38 47.05 5.65
CA VAL A 349 -4.82 47.37 7.01
C VAL A 349 -5.43 46.13 7.68
N ALA A 350 -5.28 46.00 9.01
CA ALA A 350 -5.66 44.79 9.74
C ALA A 350 -7.08 44.84 10.32
N THR A 351 -7.84 43.76 10.16
CA THR A 351 -9.12 43.56 10.87
C THR A 351 -8.85 42.94 12.25
N SER A 352 -9.50 43.43 13.30
CA SER A 352 -9.19 43.06 14.68
C SER A 352 -10.42 42.63 15.50
N LEU A 353 -10.20 41.68 16.42
CA LEU A 353 -11.16 41.17 17.41
C LEU A 353 -10.51 41.22 18.80
N LYS A 354 -11.28 41.64 19.82
CA LYS A 354 -10.88 41.48 21.23
C LYS A 354 -11.15 40.05 21.69
N TYR A 355 -10.18 39.45 22.38
CA TYR A 355 -10.25 38.08 22.89
C TYR A 355 -9.72 38.03 24.33
N THR A 356 -10.47 37.42 25.25
CA THR A 356 -10.02 37.25 26.64
C THR A 356 -9.42 35.85 26.83
N PHE A 357 -8.13 35.77 27.08
CA PHE A 357 -7.43 34.50 27.28
C PHE A 357 -7.51 34.05 28.76
N SER A 358 -7.86 32.79 28.98
CA SER A 358 -7.82 32.12 30.29
C SER A 358 -7.08 30.77 30.17
N PRO A 359 -6.00 30.52 30.94
CA PRO A 359 -5.17 29.31 30.84
C PRO A 359 -5.92 27.97 31.09
N ASP A 360 -7.11 28.04 31.66
CA ASP A 360 -7.99 26.96 32.09
C ASP A 360 -9.23 26.78 31.18
N GLY A 361 -9.36 27.57 30.11
CA GLY A 361 -10.20 27.25 28.95
C GLY A 361 -11.70 27.51 29.10
N GLN A 362 -12.14 28.38 30.02
CA GLN A 362 -13.46 29.01 29.96
C GLN A 362 -13.42 30.35 29.24
N LEU A 363 -14.53 30.73 28.61
CA LEU A 363 -14.68 31.98 27.86
C LEU A 363 -16.02 32.65 28.13
N VAL A 364 -15.99 33.98 28.17
CA VAL A 364 -17.15 34.88 28.26
C VAL A 364 -17.11 35.76 27.03
N THR A 365 -18.24 35.87 26.33
CA THR A 365 -18.37 36.63 25.07
C THR A 365 -18.92 38.03 25.31
N THR A 366 -18.30 39.02 24.66
CA THR A 366 -18.89 40.34 24.40
C THR A 366 -18.62 40.71 22.94
N GLU A 367 -19.59 41.36 22.29
CA GLU A 367 -19.55 41.68 20.86
C GLU A 367 -18.45 42.68 20.50
N SER A 368 -17.97 42.62 19.25
CA SER A 368 -16.92 43.49 18.72
C SER A 368 -17.45 44.49 17.70
N GLU A 369 -17.42 45.79 18.02
CA GLU A 369 -17.53 46.85 17.02
C GLU A 369 -16.31 46.85 16.07
N LYS A 370 -16.56 47.28 14.82
CA LYS A 370 -15.59 47.19 13.71
C LYS A 370 -14.62 48.37 13.72
N VAL A 371 -13.49 48.26 14.43
CA VAL A 371 -12.47 49.31 14.53
C VAL A 371 -11.37 49.14 13.48
N THR A 372 -11.30 50.08 12.52
CA THR A 372 -10.15 50.24 11.60
C THR A 372 -9.21 51.32 12.12
N ASN A 373 -8.03 50.93 12.63
CA ASN A 373 -7.06 51.88 13.17
C ASN A 373 -6.25 52.57 12.07
N LYS A 374 -6.31 53.91 12.04
CA LYS A 374 -5.27 54.78 11.46
C LYS A 374 -4.56 55.49 12.63
N PRO A 375 -3.22 55.70 12.60
CA PRO A 375 -2.54 56.40 13.69
C PRO A 375 -3.05 57.84 13.85
N THR A 376 -3.59 58.10 15.04
CA THR A 376 -3.63 59.37 15.78
C THR A 376 -3.92 60.65 15.00
N ASP A 377 -5.12 61.22 15.20
CA ASP A 377 -5.17 62.48 15.97
C ASP A 377 -6.46 62.62 16.82
N ALA A 378 -6.42 63.58 17.75
CA ALA A 378 -7.10 63.65 19.05
C ALA A 378 -8.65 63.53 19.20
N THR A 379 -9.02 63.18 20.47
CA THR A 379 -10.13 63.72 21.32
C THR A 379 -11.49 62.98 21.51
N THR A 380 -11.79 62.66 22.79
CA THR A 380 -13.13 62.65 23.50
C THR A 380 -14.23 61.60 23.14
N VAL A 381 -14.72 60.72 24.06
CA VAL A 381 -15.73 60.91 25.18
C VAL A 381 -17.19 60.94 24.68
N LYS A 382 -18.24 60.23 25.19
CA LYS A 382 -18.56 59.29 26.32
C LYS A 382 -19.99 58.68 26.07
N THR A 383 -20.61 57.71 26.78
CA THR A 383 -20.21 56.56 27.66
C THR A 383 -21.44 55.75 28.19
N THR A 384 -21.28 54.43 28.46
CA THR A 384 -22.13 53.57 29.36
C THR A 384 -23.59 53.35 28.86
N THR A 385 -24.44 52.38 29.26
CA THR A 385 -24.58 51.58 30.50
C THR A 385 -25.29 50.22 30.32
N THR A 386 -24.84 49.24 31.11
CA THR A 386 -25.42 47.94 31.55
C THR A 386 -26.94 47.87 31.78
N VAL A 387 -27.58 46.72 31.45
CA VAL A 387 -28.52 45.96 32.33
C VAL A 387 -28.47 44.44 32.03
N MET A 388 -28.41 43.62 33.09
CA MET A 388 -28.64 42.17 33.18
C MET A 388 -29.59 41.92 34.39
N PRO A 389 -30.01 40.69 34.75
CA PRO A 389 -30.56 39.55 33.97
C PRO A 389 -31.88 39.03 34.63
N THR A 390 -32.49 37.91 34.17
CA THR A 390 -33.25 36.98 35.06
C THR A 390 -33.42 35.56 34.47
N THR A 391 -34.10 34.67 35.20
CA THR A 391 -33.65 33.27 35.44
C THR A 391 -34.82 32.29 35.73
N ILE A 392 -34.55 30.97 35.75
CA ILE A 392 -35.36 29.83 36.31
C ILE A 392 -36.48 29.28 35.37
N ALA A 393 -36.89 27.98 35.38
CA ALA A 393 -36.20 26.67 35.41
C ALA A 393 -37.21 25.48 35.24
N THR A 394 -36.72 24.34 34.73
CA THR A 394 -37.11 22.93 35.05
C THR A 394 -38.58 22.42 35.07
N THR A 395 -38.86 21.49 34.13
CA THR A 395 -39.50 20.15 34.34
C THR A 395 -41.01 20.00 34.58
N GLU A 396 -41.73 19.29 33.67
CA GLU A 396 -42.31 17.94 33.94
C GLU A 396 -42.92 17.28 32.68
N ILE A 397 -43.39 16.02 32.80
CA ILE A 397 -43.79 15.12 31.69
C ILE A 397 -45.30 14.80 31.75
N GLN A 398 -46.02 14.88 30.63
CA GLN A 398 -47.32 14.22 30.45
C GLN A 398 -47.49 13.60 29.05
N THR A 399 -48.44 12.66 28.92
CA THR A 399 -48.60 11.76 27.76
C THR A 399 -49.95 11.91 27.07
N THR A 400 -49.94 11.82 25.73
CA THR A 400 -51.09 11.95 24.80
C THR A 400 -51.76 13.33 24.82
N ILE A 401 -52.21 13.92 23.70
CA ILE A 401 -52.54 13.39 22.37
C ILE A 401 -51.67 14.09 21.30
N ALA A 402 -51.51 13.50 20.10
CA ALA A 402 -50.83 14.16 18.99
C ALA A 402 -51.51 15.52 18.66
N PRO A 403 -50.81 16.67 18.69
CA PRO A 403 -51.47 17.96 18.53
C PRO A 403 -51.95 18.15 17.09
N THR A 404 -53.21 18.54 16.92
CA THR A 404 -53.72 18.96 15.61
C THR A 404 -53.12 20.33 15.31
N ALA A 405 -52.24 20.41 14.31
CA ALA A 405 -51.51 21.65 13.99
C ALA A 405 -52.48 22.80 13.70
N PRO A 406 -52.32 23.98 14.31
CA PRO A 406 -53.18 25.13 14.03
C PRO A 406 -52.98 25.60 12.59
N SER A 407 -54.08 25.90 11.89
CA SER A 407 -54.08 26.36 10.50
C SER A 407 -53.66 27.83 10.39
N GLN A 408 -52.40 28.11 10.73
CA GLN A 408 -51.76 29.40 10.55
C GLN A 408 -51.22 29.52 9.13
N GLU A 409 -51.65 30.56 8.41
CA GLU A 409 -51.18 30.85 7.06
C GLU A 409 -49.71 31.29 7.06
N VAL A 410 -49.02 31.02 5.95
CA VAL A 410 -47.64 31.45 5.74
C VAL A 410 -47.62 32.90 5.27
N ASP A 411 -46.77 33.73 5.86
CA ASP A 411 -46.50 35.09 5.42
C ASP A 411 -45.03 35.22 5.05
N GLU A 412 -44.76 35.41 3.75
CA GLU A 412 -43.40 35.44 3.20
C GLU A 412 -42.59 36.66 3.69
N ASN A 413 -43.25 37.66 4.27
CA ASN A 413 -42.59 38.81 4.89
C ASN A 413 -42.02 38.49 6.29
N ILE A 414 -42.44 37.39 6.92
CA ILE A 414 -41.84 36.89 8.16
C ILE A 414 -40.63 36.03 7.78
N LYS A 415 -39.42 36.54 8.03
CA LYS A 415 -38.17 35.85 7.64
C LYS A 415 -38.06 34.48 8.32
N ALA A 416 -37.65 33.46 7.57
CA ALA A 416 -37.42 32.12 8.09
C ALA A 416 -36.21 32.10 9.05
N PRO A 417 -36.17 31.21 10.07
CA PRO A 417 -35.04 31.12 11.00
C PRO A 417 -33.76 30.65 10.30
N GLU A 418 -32.69 31.44 10.35
CA GLU A 418 -31.44 31.15 9.64
C GLU A 418 -30.47 30.32 10.50
N GLY A 419 -29.57 29.57 9.84
CA GLY A 419 -28.52 28.81 10.53
C GLY A 419 -29.01 27.67 11.42
N LEU A 420 -30.14 27.03 11.10
CA LEU A 420 -30.61 25.83 11.81
C LEU A 420 -29.57 24.70 11.72
N VAL A 421 -29.05 24.26 12.86
CA VAL A 421 -28.10 23.16 12.99
C VAL A 421 -28.47 22.22 14.14
N TRP A 422 -28.02 20.97 14.05
CA TRP A 422 -27.94 20.10 15.23
C TRP A 422 -26.72 20.50 16.06
N ALA A 423 -26.96 20.72 17.36
CA ALA A 423 -25.95 21.14 18.34
C ALA A 423 -25.90 20.16 19.54
N GLY A 424 -26.37 18.93 19.32
CA GLY A 424 -26.50 17.92 20.36
C GLY A 424 -25.19 17.33 20.83
N ASN A 425 -25.21 16.81 22.05
CA ASN A 425 -24.06 16.19 22.70
C ASN A 425 -24.50 14.97 23.54
N LYS A 426 -23.59 14.43 24.35
CA LYS A 426 -23.80 13.17 25.08
C LYS A 426 -24.85 13.25 26.21
N GLU A 427 -25.21 14.44 26.67
CA GLU A 427 -26.24 14.68 27.70
C GLU A 427 -27.54 15.24 27.10
N LEU A 428 -27.44 16.05 26.03
CA LEU A 428 -28.57 16.56 25.25
C LEU A 428 -28.43 16.11 23.78
N PRO A 429 -28.71 14.84 23.44
CA PRO A 429 -28.41 14.27 22.13
C PRO A 429 -29.33 14.76 21.01
N TYR A 430 -30.50 15.29 21.35
CA TYR A 430 -31.59 15.63 20.43
C TYR A 430 -31.81 17.14 20.35
N TYR A 431 -30.72 17.91 20.55
CA TYR A 431 -30.70 19.37 20.67
C TYR A 431 -30.34 20.07 19.35
N PHE A 432 -31.12 21.09 19.01
CA PHE A 432 -31.02 21.87 17.78
C PHE A 432 -31.08 23.36 18.11
N ALA A 433 -30.37 24.18 17.33
CA ALA A 433 -30.28 25.63 17.54
C ALA A 433 -30.24 26.40 16.21
N TRP A 434 -30.64 27.67 16.23
CA TRP A 434 -30.71 28.56 15.07
C TRP A 434 -30.46 30.02 15.47
N ALA A 435 -30.21 30.90 14.49
CA ALA A 435 -30.11 32.34 14.73
C ALA A 435 -31.48 32.93 15.09
N LYS A 436 -31.52 33.83 16.08
CA LYS A 436 -32.77 34.48 16.50
C LYS A 436 -33.23 35.46 15.41
N ALA A 437 -34.44 35.25 14.88
CA ALA A 437 -35.08 36.19 13.98
C ALA A 437 -35.56 37.44 14.76
N SER A 438 -35.47 38.61 14.11
CA SER A 438 -35.94 39.89 14.64
C SER A 438 -37.47 39.98 14.61
N ASP A 439 -38.06 40.53 15.67
CA ASP A 439 -39.49 40.80 15.82
C ASP A 439 -40.41 39.60 15.51
N VAL A 440 -40.19 38.46 16.16
CA VAL A 440 -41.09 37.28 16.12
C VAL A 440 -41.40 36.78 17.53
N ASP A 441 -42.57 36.18 17.71
CA ASP A 441 -43.15 35.88 19.03
C ASP A 441 -42.76 34.48 19.52
N SER A 442 -42.68 33.49 18.62
CA SER A 442 -42.27 32.10 18.94
C SER A 442 -41.83 31.32 17.70
N TYR A 443 -41.49 30.05 17.86
CA TYR A 443 -41.04 29.13 16.80
C TYR A 443 -41.78 27.79 16.86
N ASN A 444 -42.42 27.39 15.75
CA ASN A 444 -43.06 26.08 15.59
C ASN A 444 -42.06 25.04 15.07
N VAL A 445 -41.95 23.89 15.74
CA VAL A 445 -41.01 22.80 15.44
C VAL A 445 -41.75 21.54 14.95
N TYR A 446 -41.21 20.91 13.91
CA TYR A 446 -41.79 19.76 13.21
C TYR A 446 -40.74 18.65 13.01
N VAL A 447 -41.20 17.40 12.93
CA VAL A 447 -40.39 16.21 12.59
C VAL A 447 -41.11 15.43 11.48
N ASP A 448 -40.47 15.25 10.34
CA ASP A 448 -41.04 14.73 9.08
C ASP A 448 -42.39 15.40 8.73
N ASN A 449 -42.40 16.74 8.78
CA ASN A 449 -43.57 17.61 8.59
C ASN A 449 -44.74 17.39 9.58
N LYS A 450 -44.63 16.45 10.53
CA LYS A 450 -45.55 16.31 11.66
C LYS A 450 -45.22 17.38 12.70
N TYR A 451 -46.20 18.16 13.14
CA TYR A 451 -46.00 19.16 14.19
C TYR A 451 -45.70 18.47 15.53
N VAL A 452 -44.70 18.97 16.26
CA VAL A 452 -44.23 18.38 17.52
C VAL A 452 -44.39 19.36 18.69
N THR A 453 -43.91 20.59 18.57
CA THR A 453 -43.97 21.58 19.67
C THR A 453 -43.80 23.03 19.18
N ASN A 454 -44.03 23.99 20.06
CA ASN A 454 -43.69 25.40 19.89
C ASN A 454 -42.73 25.83 21.02
N VAL A 455 -41.77 26.71 20.72
CA VAL A 455 -40.79 27.25 21.67
C VAL A 455 -40.56 28.76 21.45
N GLU A 456 -40.37 29.51 22.53
CA GLU A 456 -40.15 30.98 22.48
C GLU A 456 -38.67 31.36 22.31
N VAL A 457 -37.75 30.39 22.34
CA VAL A 457 -36.30 30.57 22.26
C VAL A 457 -35.71 29.85 21.04
N SER A 458 -34.53 30.27 20.58
CA SER A 458 -33.91 29.82 19.33
C SER A 458 -33.22 28.45 19.41
N SER A 459 -33.72 27.55 20.25
CA SER A 459 -33.24 26.18 20.38
C SER A 459 -34.30 25.24 21.00
N VAL A 460 -34.13 23.93 20.80
CA VAL A 460 -35.02 22.89 21.36
C VAL A 460 -34.29 21.57 21.54
N ASN A 461 -34.59 20.82 22.61
CA ASN A 461 -34.23 19.40 22.75
C ASN A 461 -35.49 18.56 22.61
N LEU A 462 -35.52 17.64 21.63
CA LEU A 462 -36.71 16.83 21.32
C LEU A 462 -36.75 15.54 22.15
N ASP A 463 -37.93 15.03 22.50
CA ASP A 463 -38.06 13.76 23.20
C ASP A 463 -37.84 12.55 22.27
N LYS A 464 -37.25 11.47 22.80
CA LYS A 464 -36.97 10.23 22.06
C LYS A 464 -38.21 9.62 21.38
N SER A 465 -39.40 9.82 21.95
CA SER A 465 -40.66 9.25 21.44
C SER A 465 -41.13 9.82 20.10
N VAL A 466 -40.67 11.02 19.70
CA VAL A 466 -41.09 11.64 18.42
C VAL A 466 -40.52 10.92 17.19
N PHE A 467 -39.46 10.13 17.39
CA PHE A 467 -38.82 9.29 16.37
C PHE A 467 -39.60 7.96 16.18
N GLU A 468 -40.88 8.09 15.82
CA GLU A 468 -41.88 7.01 15.76
C GLU A 468 -41.51 5.87 14.79
N LYS A 469 -40.69 6.14 13.77
CA LYS A 469 -40.26 5.14 12.76
C LYS A 469 -39.12 4.24 13.26
N GLY A 470 -38.54 4.52 14.43
CA GLY A 470 -37.35 3.86 14.95
C GLY A 470 -36.05 4.48 14.43
N SER A 471 -35.02 3.66 14.22
CA SER A 471 -33.69 4.14 13.76
C SER A 471 -33.68 4.36 12.25
N GLY A 472 -33.33 5.57 11.81
CA GLY A 472 -33.36 6.02 10.42
C GLY A 472 -33.25 7.54 10.31
N GLU A 473 -33.43 8.07 9.10
CA GLU A 473 -33.35 9.50 8.78
C GLU A 473 -34.72 10.20 8.98
N TYR A 474 -34.70 11.40 9.57
CA TYR A 474 -35.87 12.25 9.86
C TYR A 474 -35.60 13.69 9.45
N THR A 475 -36.60 14.43 8.97
CA THR A 475 -36.48 15.87 8.68
C THR A 475 -36.92 16.71 9.87
N ILE A 476 -36.03 17.51 10.44
CA ILE A 476 -36.33 18.45 11.54
C ILE A 476 -36.52 19.85 10.93
N SER A 477 -37.66 20.48 11.19
CA SER A 477 -38.00 21.78 10.58
C SER A 477 -38.46 22.78 11.63
N VAL A 478 -38.10 24.06 11.46
CA VAL A 478 -38.56 25.15 12.32
C VAL A 478 -39.02 26.37 11.51
N ALA A 479 -40.14 26.97 11.93
CA ALA A 479 -40.67 28.22 11.38
C ALA A 479 -40.90 29.24 12.49
N ALA A 480 -40.60 30.51 12.24
CA ALA A 480 -40.96 31.61 13.13
C ALA A 480 -42.47 31.91 13.07
N VAL A 481 -43.02 32.46 14.14
CA VAL A 481 -44.44 32.78 14.31
C VAL A 481 -44.58 34.22 14.79
N LYS A 482 -45.53 34.96 14.20
CA LYS A 482 -45.89 36.31 14.62
C LYS A 482 -47.41 36.50 14.56
N GLY A 483 -48.04 36.72 15.71
CA GLY A 483 -49.49 36.62 15.86
C GLY A 483 -50.03 35.28 15.36
N ASN A 484 -51.04 35.32 14.49
CA ASN A 484 -51.66 34.13 13.89
C ASN A 484 -51.01 33.65 12.58
N LYS A 485 -49.84 34.17 12.18
CA LYS A 485 -49.14 33.79 10.96
C LYS A 485 -47.73 33.25 11.23
N LYS A 486 -47.16 32.50 10.28
CA LYS A 486 -45.83 31.91 10.39
C LYS A 486 -44.96 32.16 9.15
N SER A 487 -43.65 32.05 9.31
CA SER A 487 -42.68 32.06 8.20
C SER A 487 -42.73 30.76 7.39
N ASN A 488 -42.01 30.75 6.27
CA ASN A 488 -41.49 29.50 5.69
C ASN A 488 -40.55 28.78 6.69
N SER A 489 -40.45 27.45 6.58
CA SER A 489 -39.74 26.61 7.55
C SER A 489 -38.35 26.15 7.07
N THR A 490 -37.31 26.57 7.78
CA THR A 490 -35.94 26.07 7.58
C THR A 490 -35.85 24.63 8.08
N SER A 491 -35.21 23.73 7.32
CA SER A 491 -35.29 22.29 7.54
C SER A 491 -33.95 21.57 7.37
N ILE A 492 -33.57 20.73 8.34
CA ILE A 492 -32.42 19.83 8.26
C ILE A 492 -32.85 18.37 8.48
N LYS A 493 -32.46 17.48 7.57
CA LYS A 493 -32.45 16.05 7.79
C LYS A 493 -31.46 15.67 8.88
N TYR A 494 -31.81 14.67 9.67
CA TYR A 494 -31.14 14.24 10.88
C TYR A 494 -31.27 12.72 11.05
N THR A 495 -30.14 12.01 11.14
CA THR A 495 -30.15 10.55 11.27
C THR A 495 -30.23 10.14 12.73
N TYR A 496 -31.35 9.54 13.12
CA TYR A 496 -31.62 9.05 14.45
C TYR A 496 -31.20 7.58 14.60
N ASN A 497 -30.19 7.30 15.42
CA ASN A 497 -29.83 5.94 15.81
C ASN A 497 -30.34 5.62 17.23
N LYS A 498 -30.87 4.41 17.45
CA LYS A 498 -31.49 4.00 18.74
C LYS A 498 -30.55 4.10 19.95
N GLU A 499 -29.25 4.13 19.71
CA GLU A 499 -28.16 4.22 20.70
C GLU A 499 -27.62 5.66 20.90
N GLY A 500 -28.01 6.65 20.06
CA GLY A 500 -27.72 8.07 20.28
C GLY A 500 -26.49 8.66 19.56
N GLN A 501 -26.24 8.31 18.29
CA GLN A 501 -25.28 9.00 17.42
C GLN A 501 -25.94 9.45 16.11
N HIS A 502 -25.49 10.58 15.55
CA HIS A 502 -26.27 11.40 14.60
C HIS A 502 -25.40 12.11 13.53
N VAL A 503 -26.03 12.48 12.40
CA VAL A 503 -25.48 13.26 11.27
C VAL A 503 -26.62 14.12 10.67
N THR A 504 -26.33 15.27 10.04
CA THR A 504 -27.34 16.25 9.55
C THR A 504 -27.03 16.89 8.18
N THR A 505 -28.05 17.09 7.33
CA THR A 505 -27.97 17.70 5.97
C THR A 505 -29.26 18.49 5.61
N VAL A 506 -29.25 19.44 4.66
CA VAL A 506 -30.32 20.46 4.44
C VAL A 506 -31.15 20.18 3.16
N ALA A 507 -32.42 20.66 3.03
CA ALA A 507 -33.27 20.44 1.84
C ALA A 507 -34.27 21.59 1.46
N PRO A 508 -34.39 22.01 0.18
CA PRO A 508 -35.36 23.01 -0.34
C PRO A 508 -36.38 22.46 -1.40
N THR A 509 -37.18 23.31 -2.12
CA THR A 509 -38.46 22.90 -2.79
C THR A 509 -38.98 23.83 -3.95
N GLU A 510 -39.28 23.28 -5.16
CA GLU A 510 -40.29 23.73 -6.21
C GLU A 510 -40.14 25.14 -6.92
N LYS A 511 -40.40 25.46 -8.23
CA LYS A 511 -40.65 24.69 -9.51
C LYS A 511 -40.08 25.29 -10.85
N ILE A 512 -40.80 26.09 -11.66
CA ILE A 512 -40.53 26.40 -13.12
C ILE A 512 -40.89 27.87 -13.52
N THR A 513 -40.70 28.48 -14.72
CA THR A 513 -40.40 28.13 -16.17
C THR A 513 -39.85 29.43 -16.87
N GLU A 514 -39.41 29.58 -18.15
CA GLU A 514 -39.12 28.72 -19.33
C GLU A 514 -37.71 29.08 -19.95
N VAL A 515 -37.39 29.65 -21.14
CA VAL A 515 -38.06 30.24 -22.35
C VAL A 515 -37.21 29.96 -23.64
N THR A 516 -37.77 30.08 -24.86
CA THR A 516 -37.11 29.94 -26.20
C THR A 516 -36.24 31.16 -26.64
N THR A 517 -35.37 31.16 -27.68
CA THR A 517 -35.12 30.35 -28.92
C THR A 517 -33.60 30.24 -29.25
N THR A 518 -33.06 29.58 -30.30
CA THR A 518 -33.26 28.26 -30.98
C THR A 518 -32.26 28.14 -32.17
N THR A 519 -31.33 27.18 -32.15
CA THR A 519 -30.63 26.60 -33.34
C THR A 519 -30.43 25.10 -33.08
N GLN A 520 -30.68 24.25 -34.07
CA GLN A 520 -30.68 22.78 -33.90
C GLN A 520 -29.47 22.09 -34.54
N LYS A 521 -29.04 20.99 -33.92
CA LYS A 521 -28.39 19.85 -34.57
C LYS A 521 -29.37 18.69 -34.40
N GLU A 522 -29.70 18.00 -35.49
CA GLU A 522 -30.69 16.92 -35.45
C GLU A 522 -30.25 15.74 -34.58
N PHE A 523 -31.24 15.06 -34.02
CA PHE A 523 -31.07 13.77 -33.36
C PHE A 523 -30.73 12.72 -34.42
N TYR A 524 -29.72 11.90 -34.19
CA TYR A 524 -29.56 10.67 -34.97
C TYR A 524 -30.47 9.62 -34.32
N GLU A 525 -31.72 9.52 -34.77
CA GLU A 525 -32.47 8.28 -34.61
C GLU A 525 -31.80 7.22 -35.51
N GLU A 526 -30.93 6.41 -34.92
CA GLU A 526 -30.45 5.20 -35.58
C GLU A 526 -31.63 4.21 -35.69
N PRO A 527 -31.96 3.71 -36.90
CA PRO A 527 -33.11 2.83 -37.08
C PRO A 527 -32.90 1.49 -36.36
N GLU A 528 -33.99 0.85 -35.91
CA GLU A 528 -33.96 -0.41 -35.14
C GLU A 528 -33.17 -1.53 -35.84
N THR A 529 -31.88 -1.61 -35.53
CA THR A 529 -30.95 -2.69 -35.91
C THR A 529 -30.04 -2.97 -34.71
N GLU A 530 -29.73 -4.24 -34.45
CA GLU A 530 -29.21 -4.72 -33.14
C GLU A 530 -28.05 -3.88 -32.56
N VAL A 531 -28.35 -3.03 -31.57
CA VAL A 531 -27.45 -2.01 -30.99
C VAL A 531 -26.12 -2.57 -30.43
N HIS A 532 -26.07 -3.89 -30.13
CA HIS A 532 -24.85 -4.58 -29.68
C HIS A 532 -24.64 -5.87 -30.49
N PRO A 533 -23.84 -5.84 -31.57
CA PRO A 533 -23.55 -7.03 -32.37
C PRO A 533 -22.71 -8.05 -31.58
N LYS A 534 -23.12 -9.32 -31.62
CA LYS A 534 -22.57 -10.40 -30.76
C LYS A 534 -21.80 -11.44 -31.57
N ASN A 535 -20.67 -11.88 -31.02
CA ASN A 535 -19.74 -12.84 -31.63
C ASN A 535 -19.32 -12.48 -33.07
N ILE A 536 -19.22 -11.17 -33.39
CA ILE A 536 -18.73 -10.69 -34.68
C ILE A 536 -17.20 -10.73 -34.74
N ASN A 537 -16.61 -10.53 -35.92
CA ASN A 537 -15.19 -10.15 -36.01
C ASN A 537 -15.03 -8.72 -35.49
N VAL A 538 -13.98 -8.48 -34.68
CA VAL A 538 -13.75 -7.19 -34.03
C VAL A 538 -12.40 -6.56 -34.41
N ASP A 539 -11.74 -7.05 -35.46
CA ASP A 539 -10.39 -6.58 -35.84
C ASP A 539 -10.43 -5.10 -36.29
N ASN A 540 -11.53 -4.67 -36.93
CA ASN A 540 -11.79 -3.26 -37.23
C ASN A 540 -11.93 -2.37 -35.97
N TYR A 541 -12.12 -2.94 -34.78
CA TYR A 541 -12.08 -2.24 -33.50
C TYR A 541 -10.68 -2.20 -32.86
N MET A 542 -9.65 -2.80 -33.45
CA MET A 542 -8.25 -2.53 -33.08
C MET A 542 -7.94 -1.03 -33.25
N ARG A 543 -7.36 -0.38 -32.25
CA ARG A 543 -6.97 1.04 -32.29
C ARG A 543 -5.48 1.19 -32.56
N GLN A 544 -4.65 0.52 -31.76
CA GLN A 544 -3.20 0.61 -31.79
C GLN A 544 -2.56 -0.52 -30.99
N ILE A 545 -1.32 -0.87 -31.32
CA ILE A 545 -0.45 -1.65 -30.44
C ILE A 545 -0.11 -0.78 -29.22
N ASP A 546 -0.15 -1.38 -28.04
CA ASP A 546 0.33 -0.78 -26.80
C ASP A 546 1.81 -1.15 -26.63
N THR A 547 2.68 -0.22 -26.99
CA THR A 547 4.13 -0.39 -26.90
C THR A 547 4.67 -0.29 -25.48
N SER A 548 3.88 0.18 -24.51
CA SER A 548 4.30 0.30 -23.11
C SER A 548 4.24 -1.03 -22.35
N SER A 549 3.23 -1.86 -22.61
CA SER A 549 3.12 -3.20 -21.99
C SER A 549 3.74 -4.33 -22.83
N SER A 550 3.97 -4.08 -24.13
CA SER A 550 4.65 -5.01 -25.04
C SER A 550 6.14 -5.17 -24.73
N THR A 551 6.72 -6.32 -25.07
CA THR A 551 8.18 -6.53 -24.98
C THR A 551 8.87 -5.77 -26.11
N SER A 552 9.87 -4.94 -25.80
CA SER A 552 10.74 -4.34 -26.81
C SER A 552 11.59 -5.43 -27.50
N ILE A 553 11.56 -5.47 -28.84
CA ILE A 553 12.18 -6.53 -29.65
C ILE A 553 12.90 -5.99 -30.88
N LYS A 554 13.86 -6.79 -31.36
CA LYS A 554 14.58 -6.60 -32.62
C LYS A 554 13.91 -7.44 -33.70
N THR A 555 13.59 -6.81 -34.82
CA THR A 555 12.97 -7.44 -36.00
C THR A 555 13.69 -6.99 -37.26
N SER A 556 13.47 -7.69 -38.38
CA SER A 556 13.85 -7.18 -39.69
C SER A 556 12.94 -6.00 -40.08
N ALA A 557 13.38 -5.18 -41.03
CA ALA A 557 12.49 -4.22 -41.67
C ALA A 557 11.32 -4.95 -42.33
N ASN A 558 10.09 -4.52 -42.03
CA ASN A 558 8.81 -5.14 -42.41
C ASN A 558 8.43 -6.46 -41.70
N GLU A 559 9.14 -6.86 -40.64
CA GLU A 559 8.77 -8.02 -39.79
C GLU A 559 8.40 -7.61 -38.35
N GLY A 560 7.86 -6.40 -38.14
CA GLY A 560 7.54 -5.85 -36.82
C GLY A 560 6.21 -6.32 -36.23
N MET A 561 5.84 -5.81 -35.05
CA MET A 561 4.59 -6.20 -34.36
C MET A 561 3.34 -5.73 -35.12
N GLU A 562 3.44 -4.67 -35.92
CA GLU A 562 2.36 -4.15 -36.75
C GLU A 562 1.81 -5.19 -37.75
N LYS A 563 2.61 -6.21 -38.06
CA LYS A 563 2.25 -7.32 -38.95
C LYS A 563 1.27 -8.32 -38.38
N LEU A 564 0.99 -8.26 -37.08
CA LEU A 564 0.00 -9.12 -36.43
C LEU A 564 -1.45 -8.65 -36.59
N PHE A 565 -1.65 -7.45 -37.13
CA PHE A 565 -2.95 -6.80 -37.24
C PHE A 565 -3.08 -5.99 -38.56
N ASP A 566 -2.33 -6.33 -39.60
CA ASP A 566 -2.43 -5.67 -40.92
C ASP A 566 -3.36 -6.41 -41.91
N GLY A 567 -3.83 -7.60 -41.51
CA GLY A 567 -4.80 -8.42 -42.25
C GLY A 567 -4.19 -9.23 -43.38
N ASP A 568 -2.89 -9.10 -43.67
CA ASP A 568 -2.22 -9.85 -44.71
C ASP A 568 -1.45 -11.05 -44.13
N ILE A 569 -2.05 -12.24 -44.24
CA ILE A 569 -1.47 -13.54 -43.83
C ILE A 569 -0.17 -13.93 -44.56
N ASN A 570 0.32 -13.09 -45.49
CA ASN A 570 1.62 -13.21 -46.13
C ASN A 570 2.71 -12.37 -45.45
N THR A 571 2.36 -11.43 -44.56
CA THR A 571 3.30 -10.76 -43.65
C THR A 571 3.48 -11.58 -42.36
N LYS A 572 4.35 -11.10 -41.44
CA LYS A 572 4.55 -11.70 -40.11
C LYS A 572 5.32 -10.79 -39.17
N LEU A 573 5.09 -10.96 -37.87
CA LEU A 573 6.11 -10.66 -36.87
C LEU A 573 7.16 -11.79 -36.89
N CYS A 574 8.44 -11.45 -36.95
CA CYS A 574 9.55 -12.39 -36.75
C CYS A 574 10.67 -11.74 -35.93
N THR A 575 11.07 -12.39 -34.83
CA THR A 575 12.16 -11.94 -33.96
C THR A 575 13.05 -13.07 -33.48
N SER A 576 14.31 -12.75 -33.21
CA SER A 576 15.29 -13.62 -32.56
C SER A 576 15.32 -13.52 -31.03
N ASP A 577 14.69 -12.48 -30.46
CA ASP A 577 14.72 -12.24 -29.01
C ASP A 577 13.87 -13.29 -28.25
N GLY A 578 14.27 -13.57 -27.00
CA GLY A 578 13.79 -14.71 -26.22
C GLY A 578 12.47 -14.49 -25.48
N PHE A 579 11.82 -15.60 -25.13
CA PHE A 579 10.62 -15.65 -24.30
C PHE A 579 10.92 -15.30 -22.82
N PRO A 580 9.95 -14.75 -22.06
CA PRO A 580 8.56 -14.49 -22.46
C PRO A 580 8.39 -13.23 -23.33
N LEU A 581 7.54 -13.35 -24.36
CA LEU A 581 7.23 -12.28 -25.31
C LEU A 581 5.82 -11.76 -25.04
N ARG A 582 5.69 -10.50 -24.58
CA ARG A 582 4.41 -9.81 -24.42
C ARG A 582 4.08 -9.00 -25.66
N ILE A 583 2.84 -9.11 -26.13
CA ILE A 583 2.28 -8.29 -27.20
C ILE A 583 0.94 -7.75 -26.70
N SER A 584 0.84 -6.44 -26.58
CA SER A 584 -0.30 -5.71 -26.00
C SER A 584 -0.95 -4.80 -27.05
N TRP A 585 -2.27 -4.63 -26.96
CA TRP A 585 -3.01 -3.75 -27.86
C TRP A 585 -4.26 -3.14 -27.22
N GLN A 586 -4.69 -1.99 -27.76
CA GLN A 586 -5.88 -1.26 -27.35
C GLN A 586 -6.98 -1.37 -28.40
N MET A 587 -8.22 -1.60 -27.95
CA MET A 587 -9.43 -1.56 -28.75
C MET A 587 -10.11 -0.18 -28.68
N LYS A 588 -10.85 0.18 -29.74
CA LYS A 588 -11.66 1.40 -29.88
C LYS A 588 -12.91 1.40 -28.97
N LYS A 589 -13.40 0.21 -28.59
CA LYS A 589 -14.49 -0.03 -27.63
C LYS A 589 -14.15 -1.29 -26.81
N PRO A 590 -14.66 -1.47 -25.58
CA PRO A 590 -14.51 -2.72 -24.85
C PRO A 590 -15.20 -3.87 -25.60
N ILE A 591 -14.55 -5.02 -25.59
CA ILE A 591 -15.03 -6.24 -26.24
C ILE A 591 -15.21 -7.32 -25.17
N ILE A 592 -16.31 -8.09 -25.21
CA ILE A 592 -16.39 -9.36 -24.50
C ILE A 592 -15.85 -10.44 -25.44
N LEU A 593 -14.54 -10.70 -25.40
CA LEU A 593 -13.88 -11.66 -26.28
C LEU A 593 -14.47 -13.06 -26.09
N LYS A 594 -14.94 -13.68 -27.19
CA LYS A 594 -15.42 -15.07 -27.21
C LYS A 594 -14.38 -16.04 -27.74
N LYS A 595 -13.51 -15.56 -28.63
CA LYS A 595 -12.45 -16.35 -29.24
C LYS A 595 -11.40 -15.46 -29.90
N TYR A 596 -10.18 -15.97 -29.97
CA TYR A 596 -9.08 -15.38 -30.74
C TYR A 596 -8.47 -16.43 -31.66
N THR A 597 -7.87 -15.98 -32.75
CA THR A 597 -7.36 -16.82 -33.83
C THR A 597 -5.95 -16.39 -34.16
N LEU A 598 -5.00 -17.33 -34.07
CA LEU A 598 -3.60 -17.11 -34.38
C LEU A 598 -3.27 -17.79 -35.72
N THR A 599 -2.72 -17.06 -36.68
CA THR A 599 -2.33 -17.58 -38.00
C THR A 599 -0.82 -17.74 -38.08
N THR A 600 -0.35 -18.94 -38.45
CA THR A 600 1.09 -19.21 -38.61
C THR A 600 1.71 -18.40 -39.74
N ALA A 601 3.03 -18.12 -39.64
CA ALA A 601 3.75 -17.37 -40.65
C ALA A 601 3.80 -18.11 -42.01
N ASN A 602 4.08 -17.35 -43.07
CA ASN A 602 4.20 -17.81 -44.45
C ASN A 602 5.30 -18.88 -44.70
N ASP A 603 6.24 -19.08 -43.75
CA ASP A 603 7.34 -20.05 -43.79
C ASP A 603 7.39 -20.97 -42.55
N SER A 604 6.30 -21.07 -41.80
CA SER A 604 6.17 -21.91 -40.59
C SER A 604 6.26 -23.43 -40.83
N GLU A 605 6.31 -23.92 -42.07
CA GLU A 605 6.72 -25.30 -42.39
C GLU A 605 8.23 -25.48 -42.25
N THR A 606 9.01 -24.53 -42.79
CA THR A 606 10.48 -24.52 -42.73
C THR A 606 10.98 -24.18 -41.32
N TYR A 607 10.38 -23.19 -40.67
CA TYR A 607 10.85 -22.64 -39.39
C TYR A 607 9.90 -22.90 -38.22
N SER A 608 9.17 -24.03 -38.28
CA SER A 608 8.18 -24.47 -37.29
C SER A 608 8.60 -24.39 -35.82
N TYR A 609 9.89 -24.48 -35.52
CA TYR A 609 10.47 -24.33 -34.18
C TYR A 609 10.36 -22.91 -33.60
N ARG A 610 9.91 -21.91 -34.39
CA ARG A 610 9.59 -20.54 -33.95
C ARG A 610 8.10 -20.33 -33.61
N ASN A 611 7.23 -21.27 -33.96
CA ASN A 611 5.79 -21.14 -33.74
C ASN A 611 5.46 -21.17 -32.24
N PRO A 612 4.51 -20.35 -31.73
CA PRO A 612 4.15 -20.37 -30.31
C PRO A 612 3.50 -21.68 -29.87
N LYS A 613 3.92 -22.19 -28.70
CA LYS A 613 3.38 -23.40 -28.09
C LYS A 613 2.57 -23.15 -26.83
N SER A 614 2.95 -22.16 -26.03
CA SER A 614 2.27 -21.85 -24.79
C SER A 614 2.22 -20.35 -24.55
N TRP A 615 1.10 -19.88 -23.99
CA TRP A 615 0.87 -18.48 -23.66
C TRP A 615 -0.25 -18.32 -22.63
N HIS A 616 -0.29 -17.13 -22.05
CA HIS A 616 -1.40 -16.63 -21.27
C HIS A 616 -2.00 -15.41 -21.98
N LEU A 617 -3.33 -15.30 -21.97
CA LEU A 617 -4.03 -14.13 -22.50
C LEU A 617 -4.62 -13.33 -21.33
N TYR A 618 -4.51 -12.01 -21.39
CA TYR A 618 -4.97 -11.08 -20.38
C TYR A 618 -5.88 -10.03 -21.01
N GLY A 619 -6.87 -9.57 -20.24
CA GLY A 619 -7.68 -8.39 -20.53
C GLY A 619 -7.45 -7.31 -19.48
N SER A 620 -7.54 -6.05 -19.87
CA SER A 620 -7.46 -4.89 -18.98
C SER A 620 -8.41 -3.78 -19.44
N ASN A 621 -8.89 -2.96 -18.51
CA ASN A 621 -9.65 -1.74 -18.82
C ASN A 621 -8.85 -0.45 -18.61
N ASN A 622 -7.58 -0.54 -18.21
CA ASN A 622 -6.71 0.61 -17.96
C ASN A 622 -5.29 0.48 -18.55
N GLY A 623 -4.92 -0.68 -19.12
CA GLY A 623 -3.60 -0.96 -19.67
C GLY A 623 -2.51 -1.29 -18.62
N THR A 624 -2.85 -1.26 -17.32
CA THR A 624 -1.90 -1.44 -16.20
C THR A 624 -2.33 -2.58 -15.28
N SER A 625 -3.61 -2.64 -14.90
CA SER A 625 -4.21 -3.76 -14.16
C SER A 625 -4.66 -4.84 -15.14
N TRP A 626 -4.00 -6.00 -15.13
CA TRP A 626 -4.22 -7.09 -16.09
C TRP A 626 -4.88 -8.32 -15.45
N THR A 627 -6.07 -8.69 -15.93
CA THR A 627 -6.78 -9.90 -15.54
C THR A 627 -6.48 -11.03 -16.51
N GLN A 628 -6.04 -12.20 -16.02
CA GLN A 628 -5.75 -13.35 -16.88
C GLN A 628 -7.03 -14.05 -17.35
N ILE A 629 -7.33 -13.98 -18.64
CA ILE A 629 -8.58 -14.47 -19.27
C ILE A 629 -8.45 -15.84 -19.98
N ASP A 630 -7.25 -16.27 -20.37
CA ASP A 630 -7.01 -17.66 -20.86
C ASP A 630 -5.59 -18.16 -20.55
N THR A 631 -5.35 -19.47 -20.70
CA THR A 631 -4.05 -20.13 -20.52
C THR A 631 -3.93 -21.36 -21.43
N VAL A 632 -3.11 -21.24 -22.47
CA VAL A 632 -2.78 -22.33 -23.39
C VAL A 632 -1.41 -22.91 -23.01
N THR A 633 -1.39 -24.13 -22.49
CA THR A 633 -0.14 -24.84 -22.12
C THR A 633 0.44 -25.69 -23.25
N ASP A 634 -0.32 -25.93 -24.31
CA ASP A 634 0.09 -26.69 -25.51
C ASP A 634 -0.86 -26.31 -26.67
N SER A 635 -0.38 -25.54 -27.64
CA SER A 635 -1.20 -24.84 -28.63
C SER A 635 -1.83 -25.75 -29.68
N GLY A 636 -1.23 -26.90 -29.95
CA GLY A 636 -1.62 -27.77 -31.07
C GLY A 636 -1.33 -27.18 -32.45
N ILE A 637 -0.55 -26.10 -32.53
CA ILE A 637 -0.14 -25.48 -33.80
C ILE A 637 0.77 -26.44 -34.57
N GLU A 638 0.36 -26.85 -35.76
CA GLU A 638 1.15 -27.68 -36.68
C GLU A 638 2.14 -26.81 -37.47
N ALA A 639 3.25 -27.43 -37.90
CA ALA A 639 4.13 -26.89 -38.93
C ALA A 639 3.40 -26.80 -40.28
N LYS A 640 2.70 -25.69 -40.52
CA LYS A 640 1.98 -25.35 -41.77
C LYS A 640 2.06 -23.85 -42.03
N ASN A 641 2.18 -23.44 -43.29
CA ASN A 641 2.24 -22.03 -43.67
C ASN A 641 0.83 -21.39 -43.63
N SER A 642 0.75 -20.12 -43.21
CA SER A 642 -0.46 -19.27 -43.25
C SER A 642 -1.76 -19.96 -42.81
N LYS A 643 -1.68 -20.77 -41.75
CA LYS A 643 -2.81 -21.56 -41.23
C LYS A 643 -3.28 -21.02 -39.87
N SER A 644 -4.57 -20.73 -39.81
CA SER A 644 -5.25 -20.21 -38.62
C SER A 644 -5.64 -21.30 -37.61
N TYR A 645 -5.53 -20.95 -36.32
CA TYR A 645 -5.93 -21.78 -35.18
C TYR A 645 -6.74 -20.92 -34.21
N THR A 646 -7.99 -21.31 -33.96
CA THR A 646 -8.94 -20.57 -33.11
C THR A 646 -9.06 -21.20 -31.73
N TYR A 647 -9.12 -20.34 -30.71
CA TYR A 647 -9.20 -20.67 -29.29
C TYR A 647 -10.40 -19.92 -28.68
N GLU A 648 -11.26 -20.61 -27.95
CA GLU A 648 -12.52 -20.07 -27.40
C GLU A 648 -12.34 -19.75 -25.90
N THR A 649 -12.75 -18.56 -25.47
CA THR A 649 -12.72 -18.06 -24.09
C THR A 649 -14.07 -18.24 -23.39
N ASP A 650 -14.09 -18.38 -22.06
CA ASP A 650 -15.35 -18.47 -21.26
C ASP A 650 -15.67 -17.23 -20.41
N ILE A 651 -14.92 -16.13 -20.60
CA ILE A 651 -15.20 -14.81 -19.98
C ILE A 651 -16.56 -14.24 -20.36
N GLN A 652 -17.12 -13.45 -19.46
CA GLN A 652 -18.37 -12.69 -19.65
C GLN A 652 -18.15 -11.17 -19.54
N GLU A 653 -17.01 -10.78 -18.99
CA GLU A 653 -16.52 -9.42 -18.75
C GLU A 653 -15.94 -8.82 -20.04
N SER A 654 -16.14 -7.52 -20.30
CA SER A 654 -15.48 -6.84 -21.40
C SER A 654 -14.16 -6.16 -21.01
N TYR A 655 -13.26 -6.07 -21.97
CA TYR A 655 -11.95 -5.42 -21.83
C TYR A 655 -11.65 -4.53 -23.03
N GLN A 656 -11.08 -3.35 -22.77
CA GLN A 656 -10.59 -2.44 -23.82
C GLN A 656 -9.17 -2.79 -24.27
N TYR A 657 -8.31 -3.28 -23.39
CA TYR A 657 -6.94 -3.66 -23.68
C TYR A 657 -6.77 -5.17 -23.58
N TYR A 658 -5.91 -5.72 -24.43
CA TYR A 658 -5.57 -7.15 -24.45
C TYR A 658 -4.07 -7.34 -24.54
N LEU A 659 -3.56 -8.34 -23.82
CA LEU A 659 -2.14 -8.70 -23.82
C LEU A 659 -2.02 -10.22 -23.94
N ILE A 660 -1.25 -10.69 -24.92
CA ILE A 660 -0.84 -12.08 -25.02
C ILE A 660 0.64 -12.21 -24.61
N GLN A 661 0.91 -13.01 -23.59
CA GLN A 661 2.27 -13.34 -23.15
C GLN A 661 2.60 -14.75 -23.63
N PHE A 662 3.42 -14.85 -24.67
CA PHE A 662 3.95 -16.14 -25.12
C PHE A 662 5.07 -16.58 -24.18
N GLU A 663 4.93 -17.79 -23.64
CA GLU A 663 5.87 -18.43 -22.69
C GLU A 663 6.96 -19.25 -23.42
N GLY A 664 6.72 -19.63 -24.68
CA GLY A 664 7.69 -20.39 -25.47
C GLY A 664 7.14 -21.04 -26.74
N ASN A 665 8.06 -21.37 -27.65
CA ASN A 665 7.82 -22.24 -28.82
C ASN A 665 7.92 -23.75 -28.49
N GLY A 666 8.31 -24.11 -27.26
CA GLY A 666 8.44 -25.50 -26.82
C GLY A 666 9.72 -26.21 -27.28
N THR A 667 10.73 -25.45 -27.69
CA THR A 667 12.08 -25.89 -28.05
C THR A 667 13.12 -25.10 -27.25
N ASN A 668 14.41 -25.37 -27.47
CA ASN A 668 15.51 -24.56 -26.90
C ASN A 668 15.92 -23.38 -27.81
N TYR A 669 15.18 -23.10 -28.88
CA TYR A 669 15.40 -21.94 -29.75
C TYR A 669 14.70 -20.71 -29.18
N TYR A 670 15.34 -19.54 -29.24
CA TYR A 670 14.80 -18.34 -28.58
C TYR A 670 13.75 -17.58 -29.40
N GLY A 671 13.89 -17.55 -30.73
CA GLY A 671 13.04 -16.71 -31.58
C GLY A 671 11.59 -17.17 -31.76
N PHE A 672 10.77 -16.23 -32.21
CA PHE A 672 9.32 -16.31 -32.37
C PHE A 672 8.91 -15.87 -33.79
N GLN A 673 7.85 -16.48 -34.34
CA GLN A 673 7.14 -15.94 -35.51
C GLN A 673 5.65 -16.23 -35.49
N LEU A 674 4.86 -15.29 -36.03
CA LEU A 674 3.41 -15.42 -36.25
C LEU A 674 2.98 -14.48 -37.37
N ALA A 675 2.02 -14.88 -38.23
CA ALA A 675 1.44 -13.98 -39.24
C ALA A 675 0.49 -12.99 -38.57
N GLU A 676 -0.68 -13.46 -38.11
CA GLU A 676 -1.84 -12.61 -37.84
C GLU A 676 -2.57 -13.02 -36.55
N ILE A 677 -3.19 -12.05 -35.86
CA ILE A 677 -4.04 -12.20 -34.68
C ILE A 677 -5.43 -11.61 -34.98
N SER A 678 -6.41 -12.49 -35.19
CA SER A 678 -7.81 -12.11 -35.44
C SER A 678 -8.72 -12.45 -34.26
N LEU A 679 -9.68 -11.59 -33.96
CA LEU A 679 -10.48 -11.56 -32.74
C LEU A 679 -11.97 -11.61 -33.04
N ASN A 680 -12.74 -12.31 -32.20
CA ASN A 680 -14.19 -12.26 -32.22
C ASN A 680 -14.78 -12.10 -30.83
N GLY A 681 -15.78 -11.24 -30.70
CA GLY A 681 -16.41 -10.91 -29.42
C GLY A 681 -17.77 -10.26 -29.58
N ASP A 682 -18.38 -9.94 -28.45
CA ASP A 682 -19.51 -9.01 -28.40
C ASP A 682 -18.94 -7.59 -28.21
N VAL A 683 -19.46 -6.60 -28.95
CA VAL A 683 -19.10 -5.19 -28.70
C VAL A 683 -19.93 -4.69 -27.52
N ALA A 684 -19.27 -4.22 -26.46
CA ALA A 684 -19.93 -3.83 -25.22
C ALA A 684 -20.57 -2.43 -25.28
N ASP A 685 -21.44 -2.18 -24.31
CA ASP A 685 -22.02 -0.86 -24.01
C ASP A 685 -20.89 0.08 -23.57
N VAL A 686 -20.59 1.10 -24.39
CA VAL A 686 -19.46 2.03 -24.18
C VAL A 686 -19.59 2.78 -22.85
N ASP A 687 -20.84 3.03 -22.47
CA ASP A 687 -21.30 3.81 -21.32
C ASP A 687 -21.11 3.12 -19.97
N LYS A 688 -20.92 1.79 -19.93
CA LYS A 688 -20.96 1.01 -18.68
C LYS A 688 -19.68 0.24 -18.36
N GLU A 689 -18.92 -0.13 -19.39
CA GLU A 689 -17.77 -1.05 -19.23
C GLU A 689 -16.44 -0.50 -19.78
N MET A 690 -16.37 0.75 -20.21
CA MET A 690 -15.08 1.44 -20.40
C MET A 690 -14.47 1.82 -19.05
N GLY A 691 -13.23 1.39 -18.79
CA GLY A 691 -12.41 1.90 -17.71
C GLY A 691 -12.78 1.46 -16.29
N GLU A 692 -11.81 1.60 -15.40
CA GLU A 692 -12.04 1.56 -13.95
C GLU A 692 -12.82 2.80 -13.50
N ASP A 693 -13.46 2.72 -12.33
CA ASP A 693 -13.98 3.93 -11.66
C ASP A 693 -12.82 4.72 -11.06
N LEU A 694 -12.70 5.99 -11.45
CA LEU A 694 -11.64 6.89 -10.99
C LEU A 694 -12.00 7.68 -9.73
N SER A 695 -13.17 7.45 -9.12
CA SER A 695 -13.61 8.10 -7.87
C SER A 695 -12.54 8.09 -6.76
N SER A 696 -11.88 6.96 -6.54
CA SER A 696 -10.81 6.82 -5.54
C SER A 696 -9.55 7.65 -5.84
N TYR A 697 -9.38 8.10 -7.09
CA TYR A 697 -8.27 8.94 -7.56
C TYR A 697 -8.60 10.43 -7.59
N TYR A 698 -9.83 10.86 -7.32
CA TYR A 698 -10.14 12.28 -7.05
C TYR A 698 -9.33 12.77 -5.83
N ASP A 699 -8.71 13.94 -5.95
CA ASP A 699 -7.92 14.56 -4.89
C ASP A 699 -8.65 15.75 -4.28
N SER A 700 -9.05 16.72 -5.11
CA SER A 700 -9.66 17.98 -4.68
C SER A 700 -10.27 18.76 -5.85
N ILE A 701 -11.18 19.71 -5.55
CA ILE A 701 -11.59 20.76 -6.49
C ILE A 701 -10.39 21.67 -6.78
N PHE A 702 -10.10 21.88 -8.06
CA PHE A 702 -9.03 22.76 -8.51
C PHE A 702 -9.57 24.18 -8.64
N ALA A 703 -9.53 24.92 -7.52
CA ALA A 703 -10.11 26.26 -7.39
C ALA A 703 -9.67 27.22 -8.50
N SER A 704 -8.38 27.20 -8.88
CA SER A 704 -7.78 28.13 -9.86
C SER A 704 -8.37 28.06 -11.28
N ALA A 705 -9.15 27.03 -11.62
CA ALA A 705 -9.88 26.93 -12.88
C ALA A 705 -11.38 26.61 -12.70
N THR A 706 -11.88 26.68 -11.46
CA THR A 706 -13.30 26.54 -11.11
C THR A 706 -13.93 27.92 -11.01
N THR A 707 -15.00 28.16 -11.78
CA THR A 707 -15.79 29.40 -11.73
C THR A 707 -17.23 29.16 -11.25
N ALA A 708 -17.64 27.90 -11.11
CA ALA A 708 -18.80 27.52 -10.32
C ALA A 708 -18.61 27.94 -8.85
N LYS A 709 -19.56 28.69 -8.32
CA LYS A 709 -19.60 29.15 -6.92
C LYS A 709 -20.39 28.18 -6.06
N GLY A 710 -21.40 27.54 -6.65
CA GLY A 710 -22.36 26.73 -5.92
C GLY A 710 -23.34 27.57 -5.09
N ASN A 711 -24.18 26.90 -4.31
CA ASN A 711 -25.24 27.52 -3.53
C ASN A 711 -25.30 26.97 -2.10
N GLY A 712 -24.72 27.68 -1.14
CA GLY A 712 -24.63 27.22 0.25
C GLY A 712 -23.86 25.90 0.34
N ASN A 713 -24.55 24.81 0.70
CA ASN A 713 -23.98 23.46 0.76
C ASN A 713 -24.02 22.71 -0.59
N GLU A 714 -24.59 23.30 -1.64
CA GLU A 714 -24.72 22.70 -2.97
C GLU A 714 -23.52 23.12 -3.85
N THR A 715 -22.33 22.59 -3.54
CA THR A 715 -21.03 23.09 -4.01
C THR A 715 -20.41 22.22 -5.11
N PRO A 716 -19.34 22.68 -5.81
CA PRO A 716 -18.64 21.84 -6.80
C PRO A 716 -18.03 20.56 -6.20
N PHE A 717 -17.73 20.52 -4.89
CA PHE A 717 -17.22 19.33 -4.21
C PHE A 717 -18.23 18.17 -4.22
N ASN A 718 -19.53 18.49 -4.18
CA ASN A 718 -20.59 17.49 -4.07
C ASN A 718 -20.72 16.59 -5.30
N LEU A 719 -20.13 17.00 -6.42
CA LEU A 719 -20.03 16.21 -7.65
C LEU A 719 -19.06 15.03 -7.57
N PHE A 720 -18.38 14.87 -6.43
CA PHE A 720 -17.37 13.84 -6.20
C PHE A 720 -17.48 13.21 -4.79
N ASP A 721 -18.60 13.43 -4.06
CA ASP A 721 -18.76 12.92 -2.69
C ASP A 721 -19.35 11.49 -2.61
N GLY A 722 -19.75 10.91 -3.75
CA GLY A 722 -20.25 9.54 -3.87
C GLY A 722 -21.73 9.39 -3.46
N SER A 723 -22.42 10.50 -3.21
CA SER A 723 -23.82 10.56 -2.84
C SER A 723 -24.60 11.38 -3.87
N LYS A 724 -25.35 10.67 -4.72
CA LYS A 724 -26.33 11.24 -5.65
C LYS A 724 -27.44 12.10 -4.99
N GLU A 725 -27.55 12.05 -3.66
CA GLU A 725 -28.48 12.88 -2.86
C GLU A 725 -27.91 14.28 -2.61
N SER A 726 -26.59 14.42 -2.71
CA SER A 726 -25.82 15.66 -2.80
C SER A 726 -25.95 16.27 -4.20
N LYS A 727 -25.61 17.55 -4.37
CA LYS A 727 -25.50 18.18 -5.70
C LYS A 727 -24.68 19.46 -5.71
N LEU A 728 -24.15 19.83 -6.87
CA LEU A 728 -23.93 21.24 -7.22
C LEU A 728 -25.26 21.84 -7.68
N PHE A 729 -25.57 23.06 -7.24
CA PHE A 729 -26.50 23.97 -7.91
C PHE A 729 -25.79 25.30 -8.16
N GLU A 730 -25.85 25.80 -9.39
CA GLU A 730 -25.24 27.06 -9.82
C GLU A 730 -26.29 27.96 -10.47
N PHE A 731 -26.32 29.23 -10.06
CA PHE A 731 -27.26 30.24 -10.57
C PHE A 731 -26.90 30.73 -11.98
N SER A 732 -25.65 30.57 -12.40
CA SER A 732 -25.24 30.74 -13.79
C SER A 732 -25.57 29.50 -14.64
N ASN A 733 -25.84 29.70 -15.93
CA ASN A 733 -25.87 28.61 -16.92
C ASN A 733 -24.57 28.48 -17.74
N GLN A 734 -23.54 29.26 -17.38
CA GLN A 734 -22.20 29.23 -17.94
C GLN A 734 -21.15 29.35 -16.83
N PHE A 735 -20.33 28.30 -16.66
CA PHE A 735 -19.30 28.20 -15.62
C PHE A 735 -18.41 26.99 -15.86
N SER A 736 -17.28 26.94 -15.15
CA SER A 736 -16.38 25.79 -15.11
C SER A 736 -16.35 25.14 -13.74
N ILE A 737 -16.39 23.80 -13.72
CA ILE A 737 -15.96 22.97 -12.59
C ILE A 737 -14.60 22.40 -12.97
N ALA A 738 -13.57 22.60 -12.15
CA ALA A 738 -12.28 21.96 -12.36
C ALA A 738 -11.86 21.16 -11.13
N TRP A 739 -11.19 20.03 -11.36
CA TRP A 739 -10.74 19.14 -10.29
C TRP A 739 -9.36 18.56 -10.60
N LYS A 740 -8.69 18.15 -9.53
CA LYS A 740 -7.36 17.56 -9.50
C LYS A 740 -7.49 16.08 -9.15
N MET A 741 -6.69 15.26 -9.81
CA MET A 741 -6.51 13.84 -9.50
C MET A 741 -5.24 13.63 -8.66
N LYS A 742 -5.21 12.58 -7.84
CA LYS A 742 -4.07 12.23 -6.97
C LYS A 742 -2.80 11.94 -7.80
N GLN A 743 -3.00 11.32 -8.96
CA GLN A 743 -2.01 10.99 -9.98
C GLN A 743 -2.61 11.24 -11.37
N ASP A 744 -1.80 11.16 -12.43
CA ASP A 744 -2.31 11.30 -13.80
C ASP A 744 -3.30 10.16 -14.14
N THR A 745 -4.39 10.50 -14.82
CA THR A 745 -5.40 9.55 -15.28
C THR A 745 -5.69 9.75 -16.76
N THR A 746 -6.05 8.68 -17.46
CA THR A 746 -6.57 8.73 -18.84
C THR A 746 -8.08 8.61 -18.80
N LEU A 747 -8.81 9.55 -19.40
CA LEU A 747 -10.27 9.51 -19.41
C LEU A 747 -10.80 8.88 -20.71
N TYR A 748 -11.80 8.01 -20.61
CA TYR A 748 -12.50 7.41 -21.75
C TYR A 748 -13.96 7.87 -21.83
N SER A 749 -14.62 7.92 -20.67
CA SER A 749 -15.98 8.42 -20.52
C SER A 749 -16.16 9.08 -19.16
N TYR A 750 -17.20 9.87 -19.05
CA TYR A 750 -17.68 10.46 -17.81
C TYR A 750 -19.19 10.36 -17.79
N SER A 751 -19.77 10.37 -16.60
CA SER A 751 -21.21 10.35 -16.43
C SER A 751 -21.66 11.51 -15.56
N LEU A 752 -22.74 12.16 -15.98
CA LEU A 752 -23.37 13.25 -15.25
C LEU A 752 -24.70 12.73 -14.72
N THR A 753 -24.87 12.74 -13.41
CA THR A 753 -26.14 12.36 -12.79
C THR A 753 -26.98 13.60 -12.51
N THR A 754 -28.24 13.55 -12.92
CA THR A 754 -29.26 14.56 -12.60
C THR A 754 -29.44 14.74 -11.09
N ALA A 755 -29.83 15.94 -10.67
CA ALA A 755 -30.07 16.22 -9.25
C ALA A 755 -31.26 15.43 -8.66
N ASN A 756 -31.40 15.52 -7.34
CA ASN A 756 -32.49 14.95 -6.55
C ASN A 756 -33.88 15.60 -6.78
N ASP A 757 -33.92 16.77 -7.44
CA ASP A 757 -35.10 17.61 -7.62
C ASP A 757 -35.28 18.14 -9.06
N ASN A 758 -34.73 17.44 -10.06
CA ASN A 758 -34.91 17.76 -11.48
C ASN A 758 -36.37 17.67 -11.96
N GLU A 759 -37.13 16.65 -11.53
CA GLU A 759 -38.56 16.50 -11.88
C GLU A 759 -39.42 17.65 -11.34
N ALA A 760 -38.96 18.26 -10.23
CA ALA A 760 -39.52 19.49 -9.72
C ALA A 760 -39.05 20.68 -10.56
N TYR A 761 -37.74 20.92 -10.62
CA TYR A 761 -37.14 22.09 -11.24
C TYR A 761 -36.63 21.83 -12.66
N LYS A 762 -37.56 21.84 -13.61
CA LYS A 762 -37.29 21.56 -15.03
C LYS A 762 -36.35 22.57 -15.68
N GLY A 763 -35.55 22.09 -16.63
CA GLY A 763 -34.59 22.88 -17.39
C GLY A 763 -33.26 23.13 -16.67
N ARG A 764 -33.07 22.66 -15.43
CA ARG A 764 -31.81 22.83 -14.70
C ARG A 764 -30.70 21.84 -15.08
N ASN A 765 -30.90 20.99 -16.09
CA ASN A 765 -29.81 20.20 -16.63
C ASN A 765 -28.79 21.07 -17.40
N PRO A 766 -27.50 20.70 -17.41
CA PRO A 766 -26.57 21.24 -18.39
C PRO A 766 -26.99 20.76 -19.78
N LYS A 767 -26.95 21.67 -20.75
CA LYS A 767 -27.33 21.43 -22.15
C LYS A 767 -26.11 21.25 -23.04
N SER A 768 -25.09 22.08 -22.84
CA SER A 768 -23.85 22.01 -23.63
C SER A 768 -22.64 22.41 -22.80
N TRP A 769 -21.49 21.83 -23.12
CA TRP A 769 -20.24 22.04 -22.43
C TRP A 769 -19.05 21.62 -23.29
N ILE A 770 -17.86 22.00 -22.84
CA ILE A 770 -16.58 21.50 -23.34
C ILE A 770 -15.86 20.85 -22.15
N LEU A 771 -15.41 19.60 -22.29
CA LEU A 771 -14.52 19.01 -21.30
C LEU A 771 -13.07 19.29 -21.73
N TYR A 772 -12.25 19.68 -20.77
CA TYR A 772 -10.82 19.91 -20.94
C TYR A 772 -10.00 19.01 -19.99
N GLY A 773 -8.80 18.65 -20.43
CA GLY A 773 -7.75 18.03 -19.60
C GLY A 773 -6.49 18.91 -19.54
N SER A 774 -5.70 18.77 -18.48
CA SER A 774 -4.40 19.43 -18.32
C SER A 774 -3.45 18.61 -17.44
N SER A 775 -2.15 18.60 -17.77
CA SER A 775 -1.11 17.98 -16.93
C SER A 775 -0.58 18.91 -15.84
N ASP A 776 -0.60 20.23 -16.07
CA ASP A 776 -0.02 21.25 -15.18
C ASP A 776 -1.06 22.17 -14.51
N GLY A 777 -2.32 22.13 -14.94
CA GLY A 777 -3.41 22.99 -14.48
C GLY A 777 -3.47 24.36 -15.16
N ILE A 778 -2.52 24.64 -16.06
CA ILE A 778 -2.31 25.92 -16.75
C ILE A 778 -2.64 25.79 -18.24
N ASN A 779 -2.07 24.78 -18.90
CA ASN A 779 -2.26 24.48 -20.31
C ASN A 779 -3.42 23.49 -20.48
N TRP A 780 -4.55 23.97 -20.99
CA TRP A 780 -5.80 23.21 -21.10
C TRP A 780 -6.07 22.74 -22.53
N GLU A 781 -6.05 21.41 -22.73
CA GLU A 781 -6.45 20.77 -23.98
C GLU A 781 -7.95 20.44 -23.97
N LYS A 782 -8.66 20.70 -25.08
CA LYS A 782 -10.05 20.25 -25.29
C LYS A 782 -10.05 18.73 -25.52
N ILE A 783 -10.87 18.00 -24.77
CA ILE A 783 -11.01 16.55 -24.89
C ILE A 783 -12.42 16.06 -25.25
N ASP A 784 -13.45 16.89 -25.07
CA ASP A 784 -14.82 16.57 -25.49
C ASP A 784 -15.66 17.81 -25.79
N THR A 785 -16.71 17.74 -26.61
CA THR A 785 -17.65 18.86 -26.85
C THR A 785 -19.11 18.41 -27.08
N VAL A 786 -19.88 18.35 -25.99
CA VAL A 786 -21.33 18.12 -26.03
C VAL A 786 -22.07 19.41 -26.38
N ASN A 787 -22.77 19.41 -27.51
CA ASN A 787 -23.51 20.58 -28.01
C ASN A 787 -25.00 20.57 -27.62
N ASN A 788 -25.54 19.40 -27.28
CA ASN A 788 -26.87 19.18 -26.72
C ASN A 788 -26.82 17.85 -25.96
N SER A 789 -27.15 17.83 -24.67
CA SER A 789 -26.84 16.71 -23.77
C SER A 789 -27.89 15.60 -23.74
N GLY A 790 -29.12 15.90 -24.15
CA GLY A 790 -30.26 14.96 -24.10
C GLY A 790 -30.78 14.68 -22.69
N MET A 791 -30.32 15.42 -21.67
CA MET A 791 -30.69 15.18 -20.28
C MET A 791 -32.12 15.62 -19.99
N GLU A 792 -32.97 14.65 -19.61
CA GLU A 792 -34.35 14.88 -19.21
C GLU A 792 -34.43 15.37 -17.75
N ASP A 793 -35.51 16.08 -17.44
CA ASP A 793 -35.85 16.50 -16.08
C ASP A 793 -36.43 15.33 -15.26
N VAL A 794 -35.57 14.34 -15.00
CA VAL A 794 -35.80 13.13 -14.18
C VAL A 794 -34.84 13.16 -12.99
N ASN A 795 -35.24 12.65 -11.83
CA ASN A 795 -34.38 12.63 -10.64
C ASN A 795 -33.39 11.45 -10.68
N PHE A 796 -32.13 11.67 -10.28
CA PHE A 796 -31.09 10.64 -10.16
C PHE A 796 -30.79 9.77 -11.39
N LYS A 797 -31.29 10.15 -12.57
CA LYS A 797 -30.96 9.51 -13.85
C LYS A 797 -29.53 9.90 -14.26
N THR A 798 -28.66 8.90 -14.38
CA THR A 798 -27.28 9.04 -14.85
C THR A 798 -27.24 8.99 -16.37
N TYR A 799 -26.57 9.98 -16.98
CA TYR A 799 -26.29 10.07 -18.40
C TYR A 799 -24.79 9.92 -18.63
N ASN A 800 -24.37 9.12 -19.61
CA ASN A 800 -22.96 8.83 -19.87
C ASN A 800 -22.52 9.46 -21.19
N TYR A 801 -21.25 9.84 -21.25
CA TYR A 801 -20.66 10.56 -22.38
C TYR A 801 -19.23 10.05 -22.62
N THR A 802 -18.94 9.68 -23.86
CA THR A 802 -17.61 9.24 -24.31
C THR A 802 -16.82 10.43 -24.82
N VAL A 803 -15.55 10.58 -24.44
CA VAL A 803 -14.76 11.75 -24.85
C VAL A 803 -14.35 11.69 -26.34
N ASP A 804 -14.55 12.79 -27.09
CA ASP A 804 -14.05 12.96 -28.47
C ASP A 804 -12.55 12.60 -28.60
N LYS A 805 -11.73 12.96 -27.60
CA LYS A 805 -10.29 12.70 -27.56
C LYS A 805 -9.87 12.08 -26.23
N VAL A 806 -9.53 10.79 -26.26
CA VAL A 806 -8.85 10.09 -25.17
C VAL A 806 -7.44 10.64 -24.97
N GLY A 807 -7.12 11.06 -23.74
CA GLY A 807 -5.81 11.59 -23.34
C GLY A 807 -5.60 11.54 -21.82
N SER A 808 -4.38 11.83 -21.40
CA SER A 808 -3.88 11.60 -20.03
C SER A 808 -3.53 12.90 -19.32
N TYR A 809 -4.10 13.13 -18.14
CA TYR A 809 -4.12 14.43 -17.47
C TYR A 809 -4.12 14.31 -15.94
N ARG A 810 -3.60 15.33 -15.24
CA ARG A 810 -3.65 15.47 -13.77
C ARG A 810 -4.86 16.26 -13.31
N TYR A 811 -5.36 17.16 -14.17
CA TYR A 811 -6.48 18.05 -13.92
C TYR A 811 -7.50 17.93 -15.06
N TYR A 812 -8.77 18.09 -14.71
CA TYR A 812 -9.86 18.20 -15.68
C TYR A 812 -10.71 19.43 -15.40
N LYS A 813 -11.42 19.90 -16.43
CA LYS A 813 -12.34 21.03 -16.32
C LYS A 813 -13.55 20.83 -17.22
N LEU A 814 -14.71 20.65 -16.61
CA LEU A 814 -16.02 20.64 -17.26
C LEU A 814 -16.50 22.10 -17.38
N ASP A 815 -16.49 22.64 -18.59
CA ASP A 815 -16.76 24.05 -18.89
C ASP A 815 -18.13 24.18 -19.57
N ILE A 816 -19.16 24.39 -18.75
CA ILE A 816 -20.57 24.50 -19.15
C ILE A 816 -20.77 25.75 -20.01
N LYS A 817 -21.33 25.55 -21.21
CA LYS A 817 -21.60 26.60 -22.20
C LYS A 817 -23.08 26.97 -22.30
N ALA A 818 -23.98 26.08 -21.89
CA ALA A 818 -25.38 26.41 -21.62
C ALA A 818 -26.02 25.36 -20.69
N GLY A 819 -27.00 25.79 -19.91
CA GLY A 819 -28.07 24.95 -19.37
C GLY A 819 -29.26 24.86 -20.33
N TYR A 820 -30.29 24.08 -20.00
CA TYR A 820 -31.57 24.18 -20.70
C TYR A 820 -32.36 25.43 -20.25
N GLY A 821 -32.12 25.93 -19.03
CA GLY A 821 -32.63 27.18 -18.48
C GLY A 821 -31.51 28.14 -18.03
N SER A 822 -31.83 28.98 -17.04
CA SER A 822 -30.93 30.02 -16.50
C SER A 822 -29.94 29.55 -15.43
N SER A 823 -30.18 28.40 -14.80
CA SER A 823 -29.36 27.78 -13.76
C SER A 823 -29.09 26.32 -14.10
N VAL A 824 -28.07 25.71 -13.49
CA VAL A 824 -27.69 24.31 -13.72
C VAL A 824 -27.46 23.58 -12.40
N GLN A 825 -27.85 22.30 -12.35
CA GLN A 825 -27.55 21.39 -11.25
C GLN A 825 -27.19 20.00 -11.74
N LEU A 826 -26.34 19.33 -10.97
CA LEU A 826 -25.86 17.97 -11.16
C LEU A 826 -25.62 17.36 -9.78
N SER A 827 -25.99 16.09 -9.58
CA SER A 827 -25.66 15.38 -8.34
C SER A 827 -24.23 14.87 -8.32
N GLU A 828 -23.82 14.16 -9.37
CA GLU A 828 -22.55 13.42 -9.42
C GLU A 828 -21.84 13.53 -10.78
N ILE A 829 -20.51 13.52 -10.75
CA ILE A 829 -19.61 13.30 -11.88
C ILE A 829 -18.77 12.03 -11.59
N SER A 830 -19.23 10.87 -12.06
CA SER A 830 -18.39 9.66 -12.06
C SER A 830 -17.54 9.59 -13.32
N LEU A 831 -16.25 9.26 -13.15
CA LEU A 831 -15.24 9.29 -14.20
C LEU A 831 -14.74 7.88 -14.52
N LYS A 832 -14.70 7.55 -15.81
CA LYS A 832 -14.40 6.22 -16.31
C LYS A 832 -13.18 6.24 -17.22
N GLY A 833 -12.15 5.49 -16.81
CA GLY A 833 -10.82 5.66 -17.38
C GLY A 833 -9.77 4.69 -16.90
N ALA A 834 -8.51 5.03 -17.15
CA ALA A 834 -7.35 4.43 -16.53
C ALA A 834 -6.77 5.36 -15.46
N TYR A 835 -6.43 4.83 -14.29
CA TYR A 835 -5.35 5.46 -13.54
C TYR A 835 -4.03 5.13 -14.25
N ILE A 836 -3.16 6.11 -14.45
CA ILE A 836 -1.77 5.83 -14.81
C ILE A 836 -1.07 5.49 -13.50
N SER A 837 -0.36 4.36 -13.46
CA SER A 837 0.47 4.02 -12.30
C SER A 837 1.45 5.18 -12.06
N PRO A 838 1.56 5.73 -10.82
CA PRO A 838 2.47 6.84 -10.56
C PRO A 838 3.92 6.37 -10.68
N SER A 839 4.13 5.07 -10.56
CA SER A 839 5.31 4.33 -10.97
C SER A 839 5.25 4.00 -12.47
N LYS A 840 6.26 4.41 -13.25
CA LYS A 840 6.49 3.90 -14.62
C LYS A 840 6.79 2.38 -14.68
N TYR A 841 6.95 1.74 -13.53
CA TYR A 841 7.17 0.30 -13.34
C TYR A 841 5.87 -0.37 -12.88
N ASP A 842 5.69 -1.66 -13.17
CA ASP A 842 4.42 -2.37 -12.92
C ASP A 842 4.60 -3.88 -12.61
N ILE A 843 3.57 -4.53 -12.05
CA ILE A 843 3.63 -5.92 -11.53
C ILE A 843 2.45 -6.80 -12.01
N LEU A 844 2.77 -7.83 -12.81
CA LEU A 844 1.81 -8.75 -13.43
C LEU A 844 1.79 -10.12 -12.72
N PHE A 845 0.73 -10.44 -11.97
CA PHE A 845 0.59 -11.72 -11.27
C PHE A 845 0.03 -12.85 -12.16
N THR A 846 0.73 -13.99 -12.25
CA THR A 846 0.39 -15.09 -13.19
C THR A 846 0.44 -16.49 -12.56
N GLY A 847 -0.22 -17.47 -13.18
CA GLY A 847 -0.11 -18.89 -12.80
C GLY A 847 -1.03 -19.36 -11.67
N ASP A 848 -0.47 -20.00 -10.65
CA ASP A 848 -1.21 -20.75 -9.63
C ASP A 848 -1.54 -19.98 -8.33
N TRP A 849 -1.68 -18.65 -8.38
CA TRP A 849 -1.95 -17.82 -7.19
C TRP A 849 -3.18 -18.27 -6.36
N LYS A 850 -4.23 -18.81 -7.00
CA LYS A 850 -5.39 -19.46 -6.36
C LYS A 850 -5.08 -20.64 -5.42
N ASP A 851 -3.88 -21.22 -5.52
CA ASP A 851 -3.39 -22.32 -4.68
C ASP A 851 -2.47 -21.77 -3.54
N VAL A 852 -2.23 -20.45 -3.48
CA VAL A 852 -1.75 -19.73 -2.29
C VAL A 852 -2.95 -19.36 -1.43
N THR A 853 -2.86 -19.61 -0.13
CA THR A 853 -3.96 -19.48 0.84
C THR A 853 -3.63 -18.56 2.02
N VAL A 854 -2.64 -17.70 1.83
CA VAL A 854 -2.22 -16.67 2.80
C VAL A 854 -2.94 -15.38 2.46
N ASP A 855 -3.81 -14.92 3.34
CA ASP A 855 -4.55 -13.67 3.16
C ASP A 855 -3.59 -12.46 3.10
N GLY A 856 -3.86 -11.49 2.22
CA GLY A 856 -3.03 -10.30 2.01
C GLY A 856 -1.70 -10.51 1.27
N TYR A 857 -1.28 -11.75 0.97
CA TYR A 857 0.07 -12.03 0.46
C TYR A 857 0.42 -11.30 -0.84
N LEU A 858 -0.48 -11.27 -1.84
CA LEU A 858 -0.24 -10.54 -3.08
C LEU A 858 -0.17 -9.02 -2.85
N GLU A 859 -0.99 -8.49 -1.94
CA GLU A 859 -1.01 -7.06 -1.60
C GLU A 859 0.33 -6.61 -0.98
N GLU A 860 0.90 -7.43 -0.10
CA GLU A 860 2.23 -7.17 0.45
C GLU A 860 3.34 -7.28 -0.61
N LEU A 861 3.30 -8.30 -1.49
CA LEU A 861 4.24 -8.36 -2.63
C LEU A 861 4.12 -7.14 -3.57
N THR A 862 2.92 -6.61 -3.79
CA THR A 862 2.69 -5.37 -4.54
C THR A 862 3.30 -4.15 -3.84
N LYS A 863 3.13 -4.03 -2.52
CA LYS A 863 3.80 -2.97 -1.71
C LYS A 863 5.32 -3.09 -1.80
N LEU A 864 5.87 -4.32 -1.75
CA LEU A 864 7.31 -4.55 -1.91
C LEU A 864 7.79 -4.16 -3.31
N PHE A 865 7.01 -4.45 -4.36
CA PHE A 865 7.36 -4.11 -5.74
C PHE A 865 7.65 -2.61 -5.90
N TYR A 866 6.65 -1.77 -5.60
CA TYR A 866 6.76 -0.33 -5.77
C TYR A 866 7.72 0.34 -4.77
N ASN A 867 8.07 -0.33 -3.67
CA ASN A 867 9.12 0.13 -2.78
C ASN A 867 10.54 -0.20 -3.30
N SER A 868 10.76 -1.44 -3.74
CA SER A 868 12.10 -1.96 -4.04
C SER A 868 12.51 -1.80 -5.50
N TYR A 869 11.65 -2.18 -6.46
CA TYR A 869 12.02 -2.21 -7.87
C TYR A 869 12.38 -0.84 -8.46
N PRO A 870 11.65 0.26 -8.16
CA PRO A 870 12.00 1.59 -8.66
C PRO A 870 13.41 2.03 -8.24
N ARG A 871 13.84 1.66 -7.04
CA ARG A 871 15.15 2.02 -6.46
C ARG A 871 16.28 1.21 -7.06
N LEU A 872 16.06 -0.10 -7.21
CA LEU A 872 16.99 -0.99 -7.89
C LEU A 872 17.22 -0.52 -9.34
N TYR A 873 16.15 -0.27 -10.10
CA TYR A 873 16.23 0.26 -11.47
C TYR A 873 16.94 1.62 -11.50
N GLN A 874 16.55 2.56 -10.64
CA GLN A 874 17.12 3.91 -10.65
C GLN A 874 18.63 3.94 -10.37
N ARG A 875 19.14 3.03 -9.53
CA ARG A 875 20.57 2.96 -9.17
C ARG A 875 21.38 2.05 -10.09
N TRP A 876 20.88 0.87 -10.44
CA TRP A 876 21.65 -0.17 -11.13
C TRP A 876 21.15 -0.49 -12.55
N GLY A 877 20.01 0.05 -12.97
CA GLY A 877 19.53 0.01 -14.35
C GLY A 877 20.37 0.86 -15.30
N ASN A 878 20.10 0.74 -16.61
CA ASN A 878 20.66 1.59 -17.66
C ASN A 878 19.58 2.12 -18.63
N GLY A 879 18.33 1.66 -18.53
CA GLY A 879 17.24 1.98 -19.43
C GLY A 879 16.75 0.80 -20.30
N THR A 880 17.43 -0.36 -20.30
CA THR A 880 17.01 -1.58 -21.03
C THR A 880 16.32 -2.62 -20.14
N GLU A 881 16.08 -2.29 -18.89
CA GLU A 881 15.36 -3.14 -17.93
C GLU A 881 13.84 -3.08 -18.16
N PRO A 882 13.10 -4.18 -17.90
CA PRO A 882 11.64 -4.19 -18.03
C PRO A 882 10.98 -3.22 -17.05
N THR A 883 10.04 -2.41 -17.53
CA THR A 883 9.14 -1.63 -16.66
C THR A 883 8.16 -2.53 -15.91
N THR A 884 7.49 -3.45 -16.61
CA THR A 884 6.59 -4.45 -16.00
C THR A 884 7.31 -5.77 -15.70
N ILE A 885 7.34 -6.17 -14.42
CA ILE A 885 7.83 -7.49 -13.97
C ILE A 885 6.65 -8.47 -13.82
N THR A 886 6.86 -9.71 -14.25
CA THR A 886 5.89 -10.80 -14.13
C THR A 886 6.16 -11.60 -12.85
N PHE A 887 5.14 -11.82 -12.02
CA PHE A 887 5.20 -12.60 -10.78
C PHE A 887 4.36 -13.88 -10.89
N LYS A 888 5.03 -14.98 -11.17
CA LYS A 888 4.43 -16.29 -11.41
C LYS A 888 4.38 -17.13 -10.13
N ALA A 889 3.21 -17.63 -9.78
CA ALA A 889 3.08 -18.74 -8.83
C ALA A 889 3.12 -20.09 -9.57
N ASP A 890 3.95 -21.04 -9.13
CA ASP A 890 4.00 -22.39 -9.69
C ASP A 890 3.89 -23.48 -8.61
N LYS A 891 2.87 -24.35 -8.72
CA LYS A 891 2.66 -25.47 -7.77
C LYS A 891 3.54 -26.70 -8.01
N ASN A 892 4.27 -26.71 -9.13
CA ASN A 892 5.16 -27.79 -9.55
C ASN A 892 6.64 -27.45 -9.30
N TYR A 893 6.96 -26.20 -8.98
CA TYR A 893 8.29 -25.79 -8.55
C TYR A 893 8.54 -26.20 -7.10
N ASP A 894 9.70 -26.81 -6.83
CA ASP A 894 10.09 -27.40 -5.54
C ASP A 894 11.14 -26.56 -4.78
N GLY A 895 11.63 -25.47 -5.37
CA GLY A 895 12.51 -24.50 -4.68
C GLY A 895 11.74 -23.38 -3.98
N VAL A 896 12.45 -22.31 -3.61
CA VAL A 896 11.88 -21.09 -3.02
C VAL A 896 11.27 -20.22 -4.12
N ALA A 897 12.15 -19.56 -4.87
CA ALA A 897 11.85 -18.76 -6.04
C ALA A 897 12.98 -18.88 -7.08
N TYR A 898 12.79 -18.28 -8.25
CA TYR A 898 13.84 -17.97 -9.22
C TYR A 898 13.43 -16.82 -10.14
N CYS A 899 14.39 -16.05 -10.63
CA CYS A 899 14.21 -15.04 -11.67
C CYS A 899 14.65 -15.56 -13.04
N GLN A 900 13.85 -15.30 -14.07
CA GLN A 900 14.20 -15.54 -15.47
C GLN A 900 13.75 -14.36 -16.34
N GLY A 901 14.72 -13.50 -16.69
CA GLY A 901 14.48 -12.31 -17.50
C GLY A 901 13.55 -11.31 -16.80
N THR A 902 12.31 -11.21 -17.28
CA THR A 902 11.26 -10.35 -16.73
C THR A 902 10.37 -11.05 -15.69
N THR A 903 10.55 -12.36 -15.48
CA THR A 903 9.64 -13.18 -14.65
C THR A 903 10.32 -13.69 -13.38
N VAL A 904 9.82 -13.27 -12.23
CA VAL A 904 10.08 -13.90 -10.94
C VAL A 904 9.03 -14.99 -10.71
N CYS A 905 9.46 -16.19 -10.33
CA CYS A 905 8.61 -17.35 -10.12
C CYS A 905 8.77 -17.84 -8.67
N VAL A 906 7.68 -18.10 -7.95
CA VAL A 906 7.67 -18.58 -6.56
C VAL A 906 6.91 -19.90 -6.43
N SER A 907 7.40 -20.81 -5.56
CA SER A 907 6.65 -22.03 -5.25
C SER A 907 5.42 -21.73 -4.40
N THR A 908 4.24 -22.17 -4.82
CA THR A 908 3.03 -22.07 -3.99
C THR A 908 3.15 -22.87 -2.69
N LYS A 909 4.06 -23.85 -2.61
CA LYS A 909 4.32 -24.59 -1.37
C LYS A 909 5.05 -23.69 -0.37
N TYR A 910 6.11 -23.03 -0.81
CA TYR A 910 6.93 -22.15 0.01
C TYR A 910 6.13 -20.94 0.51
N ALA A 911 5.39 -20.27 -0.38
CA ALA A 911 4.54 -19.12 -0.02
C ALA A 911 3.50 -19.47 1.07
N ASN A 912 2.95 -20.70 1.04
CA ASN A 912 2.02 -21.17 2.06
C ASN A 912 2.69 -21.62 3.37
N SER A 913 3.97 -22.02 3.36
CA SER A 913 4.68 -22.46 4.57
C SER A 913 5.48 -21.35 5.25
N HIS A 914 5.85 -20.29 4.54
CA HIS A 914 6.61 -19.15 5.04
C HIS A 914 5.91 -17.83 4.68
N PRO A 915 4.69 -17.58 5.21
CA PRO A 915 3.87 -16.42 4.83
C PRO A 915 4.55 -15.06 5.07
N ASN A 916 5.49 -15.02 6.03
CA ASN A 916 6.22 -13.82 6.42
C ASN A 916 7.62 -13.72 5.78
N ASP A 917 8.14 -14.80 5.19
CA ASP A 917 9.44 -14.78 4.51
C ASP A 917 9.24 -14.42 3.03
N ILE A 918 9.08 -13.11 2.82
CA ILE A 918 8.96 -12.48 1.51
C ILE A 918 10.28 -11.84 1.06
N GLY A 919 11.41 -12.12 1.74
CA GLY A 919 12.71 -11.54 1.41
C GLY A 919 13.23 -11.94 0.04
N PHE A 920 12.98 -13.19 -0.38
CA PHE A 920 13.33 -13.72 -1.70
C PHE A 920 12.85 -12.79 -2.84
N PHE A 921 11.67 -12.17 -2.70
CA PHE A 921 11.07 -11.27 -3.69
C PHE A 921 12.06 -10.21 -4.16
N SER A 922 12.76 -9.61 -3.20
CA SER A 922 13.67 -8.47 -3.41
C SER A 922 15.04 -8.89 -3.98
N HIS A 923 15.48 -10.12 -3.69
CA HIS A 923 16.65 -10.75 -4.32
C HIS A 923 16.36 -10.98 -5.81
N GLU A 924 15.26 -11.68 -6.11
CA GLU A 924 14.93 -12.12 -7.48
C GLU A 924 14.72 -10.96 -8.46
N ILE A 925 14.04 -9.88 -8.05
CA ILE A 925 13.88 -8.70 -8.91
C ILE A 925 15.20 -7.95 -9.16
N THR A 926 16.20 -8.10 -8.29
CA THR A 926 17.51 -7.48 -8.52
C THR A 926 18.20 -8.11 -9.74
N HIS A 927 18.01 -9.41 -10.00
CA HIS A 927 18.48 -10.05 -11.22
C HIS A 927 17.83 -9.48 -12.51
N SER A 928 16.54 -9.11 -12.46
CA SER A 928 15.87 -8.42 -13.59
C SER A 928 16.48 -7.05 -13.91
N VAL A 929 17.09 -6.37 -12.93
CA VAL A 929 17.82 -5.11 -13.12
C VAL A 929 19.27 -5.32 -13.54
N GLN A 930 19.94 -6.34 -13.01
CA GLN A 930 21.34 -6.63 -13.32
C GLN A 930 21.58 -6.82 -14.83
N GLN A 931 20.81 -7.69 -15.47
CA GLN A 931 20.98 -8.08 -16.89
C GLN A 931 22.42 -8.52 -17.25
N TYR A 932 23.14 -9.14 -16.30
CA TYR A 932 24.55 -9.56 -16.46
C TYR A 932 24.77 -10.80 -17.36
N SER A 933 23.71 -11.37 -17.94
CA SER A 933 23.76 -12.59 -18.76
C SER A 933 24.80 -12.52 -19.88
N GLY A 934 25.81 -13.39 -19.83
CA GLY A 934 26.92 -13.42 -20.80
C GLY A 934 27.96 -12.31 -20.66
N LYS A 935 27.80 -11.38 -19.70
CA LYS A 935 28.76 -10.31 -19.38
C LYS A 935 29.61 -10.66 -18.16
N LEU A 936 29.03 -11.36 -17.19
CA LEU A 936 29.72 -12.04 -16.10
C LEU A 936 29.56 -13.56 -16.23
N ASN A 937 30.48 -14.33 -15.67
CA ASN A 937 30.35 -15.77 -15.59
C ASN A 937 29.10 -16.14 -14.76
N TYR A 938 28.29 -17.07 -15.25
CA TYR A 938 27.08 -17.56 -14.59
C TYR A 938 26.80 -18.99 -15.02
N GLY A 939 27.08 -19.96 -14.14
CA GLY A 939 27.09 -21.39 -14.45
C GLY A 939 28.15 -22.14 -13.63
N ASP A 940 28.77 -23.15 -14.25
CA ASP A 940 29.80 -24.01 -13.65
C ASP A 940 31.14 -23.24 -13.45
N ASP A 941 31.19 -22.37 -12.42
CA ASP A 941 32.24 -21.38 -12.05
C ASP A 941 32.12 -20.01 -12.79
N VAL A 942 32.24 -18.82 -12.18
CA VAL A 942 31.99 -18.32 -10.80
C VAL A 942 31.02 -17.14 -10.97
N ALA A 943 30.10 -16.89 -10.02
CA ALA A 943 29.03 -15.88 -10.17
C ALA A 943 28.77 -15.03 -8.90
N TRP A 944 29.76 -14.92 -8.02
CA TRP A 944 29.63 -14.37 -6.66
C TRP A 944 29.03 -12.97 -6.60
N TRP A 945 29.48 -12.05 -7.47
CA TRP A 945 29.01 -10.67 -7.49
C TRP A 945 27.51 -10.56 -7.83
N THR A 946 27.04 -11.40 -8.76
CA THR A 946 25.63 -11.44 -9.19
C THR A 946 24.71 -11.76 -8.01
N GLU A 947 25.00 -12.84 -7.28
CA GLU A 947 24.18 -13.29 -6.15
C GLU A 947 24.35 -12.41 -4.91
N ASN A 948 25.55 -11.91 -4.63
CA ASN A 948 25.78 -11.07 -3.45
C ASN A 948 25.24 -9.64 -3.64
N MET A 949 25.25 -9.10 -4.87
CA MET A 949 24.58 -7.82 -5.15
C MET A 949 23.05 -7.95 -5.14
N ALA A 950 22.49 -9.14 -5.47
CA ALA A 950 21.06 -9.42 -5.31
C ALA A 950 20.65 -9.53 -3.83
N ASN A 951 21.44 -10.25 -3.02
CA ASN A 951 21.28 -10.28 -1.56
C ASN A 951 21.36 -8.86 -0.95
N TYR A 952 22.28 -8.03 -1.44
CA TYR A 952 22.43 -6.64 -0.99
C TYR A 952 21.28 -5.74 -1.43
N GLY A 953 20.79 -5.90 -2.67
CA GLY A 953 19.60 -5.20 -3.18
C GLY A 953 18.38 -5.43 -2.29
N GLY A 954 18.12 -6.68 -1.91
CA GLY A 954 17.08 -7.03 -0.95
C GLY A 954 17.34 -6.53 0.47
N PHE A 955 18.59 -6.59 0.94
CA PHE A 955 18.95 -6.11 2.26
C PHE A 955 18.72 -4.59 2.43
N ARG A 956 19.16 -3.77 1.47
CA ARG A 956 18.99 -2.32 1.51
C ARG A 956 17.58 -1.88 1.12
N TYR A 957 17.11 -2.28 -0.05
CA TYR A 957 15.88 -1.73 -0.67
C TYR A 957 14.59 -2.51 -0.36
N PHE A 958 14.66 -3.58 0.44
CA PHE A 958 13.51 -4.20 1.08
C PHE A 958 13.64 -4.17 2.61
N HIS A 959 14.55 -4.97 3.19
CA HIS A 959 14.61 -5.19 4.65
C HIS A 959 14.82 -3.90 5.45
N TRP A 960 15.71 -3.00 5.02
CA TRP A 960 15.98 -1.76 5.76
C TRP A 960 15.21 -0.54 5.24
N SER A 961 14.56 -0.61 4.09
CA SER A 961 13.81 0.53 3.52
C SER A 961 12.46 0.83 4.20
N ASN A 962 12.01 -0.03 5.12
CA ASN A 962 10.76 0.12 5.85
C ASN A 962 10.85 -0.53 7.25
N PRO A 963 10.44 0.15 8.34
CA PRO A 963 10.53 -0.37 9.72
C PRO A 963 9.88 -1.74 9.96
N LYS A 964 8.89 -2.15 9.15
CA LYS A 964 8.20 -3.44 9.25
C LYS A 964 9.09 -4.66 8.96
N TYR A 965 10.14 -4.49 8.14
CA TYR A 965 10.91 -5.62 7.56
C TYR A 965 12.36 -5.73 8.08
N VAL A 966 12.68 -4.95 9.10
CA VAL A 966 14.04 -4.74 9.60
C VAL A 966 14.49 -5.93 10.42
N GLN A 967 15.34 -6.76 9.82
CA GLN A 967 16.05 -7.78 10.58
C GLN A 967 17.11 -7.09 11.45
N VAL A 968 16.81 -6.98 12.76
CA VAL A 968 17.70 -6.36 13.74
C VAL A 968 18.86 -7.32 14.04
N TYR A 969 20.06 -6.86 13.75
CA TYR A 969 21.30 -7.63 13.82
C TYR A 969 22.39 -6.76 14.45
N GLU A 970 23.34 -7.37 15.17
CA GLU A 970 24.50 -6.63 15.68
C GLU A 970 25.72 -6.81 14.77
N ALA A 971 26.52 -5.74 14.62
CA ALA A 971 27.87 -5.84 14.07
C ALA A 971 28.78 -6.80 14.87
N THR A 972 28.49 -6.94 16.17
CA THR A 972 29.12 -7.85 17.13
C THR A 972 28.65 -9.31 17.04
N ASP A 973 27.61 -9.62 16.25
CA ASP A 973 27.12 -10.99 16.09
C ASP A 973 28.08 -11.82 15.23
N THR A 974 28.79 -12.74 15.87
CA THR A 974 29.78 -13.62 15.22
C THR A 974 29.19 -14.58 14.19
N SER A 975 27.86 -14.76 14.12
CA SER A 975 27.19 -15.52 13.05
C SER A 975 27.03 -14.73 11.74
N LEU A 976 27.22 -13.40 11.79
CA LEU A 976 27.15 -12.49 10.64
C LEU A 976 28.53 -12.09 10.11
N GLN A 977 29.57 -12.49 10.84
CA GLN A 977 30.96 -12.30 10.47
C GLN A 977 31.31 -13.38 9.44
N ASP A 978 30.99 -13.10 8.17
CA ASP A 978 31.29 -14.00 7.04
C ASP A 978 32.81 -14.13 6.87
N TRP A 979 33.39 -15.15 7.49
CA TRP A 979 34.83 -15.33 7.65
C TRP A 979 35.55 -15.68 6.35
N GLY A 980 34.85 -16.32 5.42
CA GLY A 980 35.41 -16.88 4.19
C GLY A 980 35.01 -16.11 2.93
N TYR A 981 35.41 -16.69 1.80
CA TYR A 981 34.77 -16.42 0.51
C TYR A 981 33.86 -17.61 0.20
N GLU A 982 32.56 -17.36 0.14
CA GLU A 982 31.57 -18.34 -0.30
C GLU A 982 30.81 -17.81 -1.51
N GLN A 983 30.79 -18.58 -2.60
CA GLN A 983 30.14 -18.22 -3.88
C GLN A 983 28.66 -17.85 -3.71
N TYR A 984 27.98 -18.45 -2.73
CA TYR A 984 26.58 -18.21 -2.35
C TYR A 984 26.45 -17.68 -0.90
N GLY A 985 27.52 -17.12 -0.34
CA GLY A 985 27.57 -16.54 1.00
C GLY A 985 26.71 -15.28 1.15
N ASN A 986 26.58 -14.76 2.36
CA ASN A 986 25.62 -13.69 2.69
C ASN A 986 26.33 -12.34 2.91
N ASN A 987 27.11 -11.89 1.94
CA ASN A 987 28.02 -10.73 2.08
C ASN A 987 27.31 -9.36 2.09
N LYS A 988 26.00 -9.30 2.35
CA LYS A 988 25.21 -8.05 2.42
C LYS A 988 25.81 -7.00 3.37
N TRP A 989 26.46 -7.44 4.44
CA TRP A 989 27.18 -6.58 5.39
C TRP A 989 28.45 -5.97 4.81
N PHE A 990 29.21 -6.75 4.05
CA PHE A 990 30.39 -6.28 3.36
C PHE A 990 30.01 -5.30 2.23
N PHE A 991 28.89 -5.54 1.53
CA PHE A 991 28.34 -4.55 0.58
C PHE A 991 27.87 -3.27 1.28
N ALA A 992 27.25 -3.37 2.46
CA ALA A 992 26.91 -2.20 3.28
C ALA A 992 28.17 -1.44 3.76
N TYR A 993 29.26 -2.14 4.09
CA TYR A 993 30.57 -1.53 4.36
C TYR A 993 31.12 -0.81 3.12
N MET A 994 31.10 -1.46 1.95
CA MET A 994 31.57 -0.88 0.68
C MET A 994 30.84 0.41 0.32
N ASP A 995 29.51 0.46 0.41
CA ASP A 995 28.74 1.70 0.20
C ASP A 995 29.05 2.76 1.26
N SER A 996 29.25 2.39 2.54
CA SER A 996 29.57 3.38 3.59
C SER A 996 30.96 4.01 3.46
N LYS A 997 31.93 3.28 2.90
CA LYS A 997 33.33 3.68 2.80
C LYS A 997 33.68 4.28 1.42
N TYR A 998 33.00 3.81 0.38
CA TYR A 998 33.21 4.21 -1.01
C TYR A 998 31.87 4.53 -1.71
N PRO A 999 31.03 5.44 -1.18
CA PRO A 999 29.73 5.78 -1.76
C PRO A 999 29.87 6.49 -3.10
N THR A 1000 28.83 6.40 -3.94
CA THR A 1000 28.65 7.29 -5.08
C THR A 1000 28.36 8.70 -4.59
N ARG A 1001 29.11 9.68 -5.10
CA ARG A 1001 29.05 11.10 -4.69
C ARG A 1001 28.72 11.98 -5.89
N LYS A 1002 27.96 13.05 -5.64
CA LYS A 1002 27.74 14.13 -6.60
C LYS A 1002 28.74 15.26 -6.33
N ASN A 1003 29.49 15.65 -7.35
CA ASN A 1003 30.43 16.77 -7.28
C ASN A 1003 29.67 18.11 -7.32
N ALA A 1004 30.35 19.21 -6.97
CA ALA A 1004 29.75 20.55 -6.93
C ALA A 1004 29.31 21.08 -8.32
N ASP A 1005 29.90 20.56 -9.40
CA ASP A 1005 29.49 20.81 -10.79
C ASP A 1005 28.31 19.94 -11.26
N GLY A 1006 27.78 19.08 -10.38
CA GLY A 1006 26.72 18.14 -10.66
C GLY A 1006 27.17 16.80 -11.27
N THR A 1007 28.46 16.63 -11.60
CA THR A 1007 28.98 15.36 -12.15
C THR A 1007 29.00 14.25 -11.11
N LEU A 1008 28.90 12.99 -11.56
CA LEU A 1008 28.88 11.83 -10.68
C LEU A 1008 30.26 11.18 -10.54
N LYS A 1009 30.74 11.07 -9.31
CA LYS A 1009 31.85 10.19 -8.95
C LYS A 1009 31.27 8.89 -8.39
N TYR A 1010 31.19 7.87 -9.23
CA TYR A 1010 30.68 6.56 -8.84
C TYR A 1010 31.52 5.94 -7.71
N GLY A 1011 30.82 5.32 -6.77
CA GLY A 1011 31.36 4.50 -5.69
C GLY A 1011 31.78 3.12 -6.18
N LEU A 1012 32.19 2.26 -5.25
CA LEU A 1012 32.74 0.94 -5.62
C LEU A 1012 31.70 0.04 -6.30
N ILE A 1013 30.53 -0.15 -5.68
CA ILE A 1013 29.47 -1.04 -6.19
C ILE A 1013 28.96 -0.54 -7.54
N ASP A 1014 28.68 0.77 -7.67
CA ASP A 1014 28.11 1.34 -8.89
C ASP A 1014 29.13 1.37 -10.05
N SER A 1015 30.43 1.56 -9.77
CA SER A 1015 31.50 1.46 -10.78
C SER A 1015 31.66 0.05 -11.31
N ILE A 1016 31.56 -0.97 -10.45
CA ILE A 1016 31.62 -2.38 -10.85
C ILE A 1016 30.36 -2.77 -11.64
N ASN A 1017 29.16 -2.37 -11.18
CA ASN A 1017 27.92 -2.55 -11.94
C ASN A 1017 28.02 -1.92 -13.34
N LYS A 1018 28.51 -0.68 -13.43
CA LYS A 1018 28.71 0.00 -14.71
C LYS A 1018 29.70 -0.72 -15.62
N LEU A 1019 30.86 -1.14 -15.10
CA LEU A 1019 31.84 -1.94 -15.84
C LEU A 1019 31.22 -3.20 -16.45
N ILE A 1020 30.43 -3.95 -15.67
CA ILE A 1020 29.80 -5.19 -16.14
C ILE A 1020 28.74 -4.88 -17.21
N LYS A 1021 27.91 -3.83 -17.02
CA LYS A 1021 26.81 -3.53 -17.95
C LYS A 1021 27.27 -2.86 -19.25
N ASP A 1022 28.31 -2.04 -19.21
CA ASP A 1022 28.93 -1.42 -20.40
C ASP A 1022 29.70 -2.44 -21.27
N ASN A 1023 29.96 -3.66 -20.78
CA ASN A 1023 30.66 -4.69 -21.53
C ASN A 1023 29.81 -5.20 -22.71
N ASN A 1024 30.03 -4.60 -23.87
CA ASN A 1024 29.42 -4.97 -25.15
C ASN A 1024 30.39 -5.71 -26.08
N THR A 1025 31.49 -6.25 -25.54
CA THR A 1025 32.55 -6.91 -26.34
C THR A 1025 32.25 -8.37 -26.72
N GLY A 1026 31.19 -8.96 -26.16
CA GLY A 1026 30.91 -10.40 -26.27
C GLY A 1026 31.88 -11.31 -25.50
N SER A 1027 32.83 -10.74 -24.75
CA SER A 1027 33.77 -11.48 -23.90
C SER A 1027 33.36 -11.37 -22.43
N THR A 1028 33.21 -12.50 -21.74
CA THR A 1028 32.78 -12.54 -20.34
C THR A 1028 33.86 -12.05 -19.37
N TYR A 1029 33.49 -11.32 -18.33
CA TYR A 1029 34.35 -11.04 -17.19
C TYR A 1029 34.20 -12.12 -16.10
N THR A 1030 35.31 -12.38 -15.39
CA THR A 1030 35.33 -13.16 -14.15
C THR A 1030 35.40 -12.21 -12.94
N ASP A 1031 34.61 -12.52 -11.92
CA ASP A 1031 34.55 -11.89 -10.61
C ASP A 1031 35.35 -12.65 -9.54
N ASP A 1032 36.27 -13.54 -9.97
CA ASP A 1032 37.24 -14.22 -9.10
C ASP A 1032 37.83 -13.22 -8.09
N PRO A 1033 37.59 -13.43 -6.77
CA PRO A 1033 37.84 -12.43 -5.77
C PRO A 1033 39.34 -12.34 -5.41
N TYR A 1034 40.14 -13.31 -5.84
CA TYR A 1034 41.59 -13.39 -5.62
C TYR A 1034 42.37 -12.84 -6.82
N ASN A 1035 41.80 -12.85 -8.02
CA ASN A 1035 42.51 -12.51 -9.26
C ASN A 1035 42.64 -10.99 -9.48
N THR A 1036 43.73 -10.43 -8.99
CA THR A 1036 44.11 -9.01 -9.07
C THR A 1036 44.24 -8.45 -10.49
N THR A 1037 44.25 -9.30 -11.53
CA THR A 1037 44.48 -8.89 -12.92
C THR A 1037 43.20 -8.54 -13.70
N THR A 1038 42.02 -8.91 -13.18
CA THR A 1038 40.74 -8.77 -13.88
C THR A 1038 40.34 -7.30 -14.05
N PRO A 1039 39.51 -6.95 -15.07
CA PRO A 1039 38.91 -5.62 -15.17
C PRO A 1039 38.14 -5.23 -13.90
N PHE A 1040 37.47 -6.22 -13.29
CA PHE A 1040 36.76 -6.10 -12.01
C PHE A 1040 37.69 -5.66 -10.86
N ASN A 1041 38.76 -6.40 -10.57
CA ASN A 1041 39.66 -6.07 -9.46
C ASN A 1041 40.54 -4.84 -9.74
N LYS A 1042 40.74 -4.45 -11.02
CA LYS A 1042 41.31 -3.14 -11.37
C LYS A 1042 40.45 -1.97 -10.90
N VAL A 1043 39.12 -2.07 -10.96
CA VAL A 1043 38.20 -1.05 -10.39
C VAL A 1043 38.29 -1.04 -8.87
N VAL A 1044 38.34 -2.22 -8.22
CA VAL A 1044 38.56 -2.32 -6.77
C VAL A 1044 39.85 -1.60 -6.35
N LYS A 1045 40.96 -1.86 -7.03
CA LYS A 1045 42.25 -1.22 -6.75
C LYS A 1045 42.22 0.29 -7.00
N GLN A 1046 41.59 0.74 -8.10
CA GLN A 1046 41.49 2.16 -8.43
C GLN A 1046 40.70 2.97 -7.41
N ILE A 1047 39.65 2.39 -6.82
CA ILE A 1047 38.75 3.09 -5.88
C ILE A 1047 39.20 2.94 -4.43
N THR A 1048 39.76 1.79 -4.05
CA THR A 1048 40.02 1.44 -2.63
C THR A 1048 41.50 1.30 -2.27
N GLY A 1049 42.39 1.16 -3.25
CA GLY A 1049 43.80 0.82 -3.06
C GLY A 1049 44.10 -0.68 -2.91
N TYR A 1050 43.11 -1.53 -2.61
CA TYR A 1050 43.29 -2.97 -2.41
C TYR A 1050 43.35 -3.73 -3.75
N ASP A 1051 44.32 -4.63 -3.89
CA ASP A 1051 44.58 -5.35 -5.15
C ASP A 1051 43.43 -6.24 -5.65
N CYS A 1052 42.53 -6.67 -4.76
CA CYS A 1052 41.33 -7.42 -5.10
C CYS A 1052 40.25 -7.30 -4.01
N ILE A 1053 39.02 -7.71 -4.35
CA ILE A 1053 37.85 -7.63 -3.47
C ILE A 1053 37.99 -8.46 -2.18
N GLU A 1054 38.68 -9.60 -2.21
CA GLU A 1054 38.96 -10.39 -0.99
C GLU A 1054 39.88 -9.64 -0.02
N SER A 1055 40.84 -8.87 -0.55
CA SER A 1055 41.73 -8.06 0.29
C SER A 1055 40.97 -6.93 0.98
N LEU A 1056 39.96 -6.37 0.31
CA LEU A 1056 39.02 -5.42 0.91
C LEU A 1056 38.07 -6.08 1.93
N ARG A 1057 37.60 -7.31 1.68
CA ARG A 1057 36.76 -8.08 2.63
C ARG A 1057 37.52 -8.37 3.92
N LYS A 1058 38.80 -8.75 3.83
CA LYS A 1058 39.67 -8.92 5.01
C LYS A 1058 39.79 -7.63 5.80
N ARG A 1059 39.95 -6.47 5.13
CA ARG A 1059 39.98 -5.17 5.82
C ARG A 1059 38.66 -4.86 6.54
N TYR A 1060 37.52 -5.17 5.92
CA TYR A 1060 36.21 -5.05 6.57
C TYR A 1060 36.15 -5.88 7.88
N VAL A 1061 36.62 -7.13 7.86
CA VAL A 1061 36.67 -7.99 9.05
C VAL A 1061 37.61 -7.41 10.13
N GLU A 1062 38.77 -6.87 9.76
CA GLU A 1062 39.67 -6.18 10.71
C GLU A 1062 38.98 -4.99 11.39
N GLU A 1063 38.32 -4.12 10.63
CA GLU A 1063 37.68 -2.92 11.18
C GLU A 1063 36.43 -3.24 12.02
N LEU A 1064 35.74 -4.33 11.68
CA LEU A 1064 34.62 -4.87 12.46
C LEU A 1064 35.11 -5.45 13.80
N GLN A 1065 36.17 -6.27 13.79
CA GLN A 1065 36.80 -6.82 15.01
C GLN A 1065 37.35 -5.72 15.94
N GLN A 1066 37.87 -4.64 15.37
CA GLN A 1066 38.40 -3.48 16.11
C GLN A 1066 37.30 -2.50 16.57
N GLY A 1067 36.05 -2.69 16.13
CA GLY A 1067 34.97 -1.73 16.34
C GLY A 1067 35.15 -0.37 15.63
N THR A 1068 36.17 -0.24 14.77
CA THR A 1068 36.46 0.98 14.00
C THR A 1068 35.51 1.16 12.81
N TRP A 1069 34.77 0.10 12.44
CA TRP A 1069 33.52 0.21 11.69
C TRP A 1069 32.39 -0.52 12.43
N THR A 1070 31.22 0.12 12.49
CA THR A 1070 29.97 -0.47 13.00
C THR A 1070 28.82 -0.07 12.09
N PHE A 1071 27.96 -1.03 11.74
CA PHE A 1071 26.76 -0.72 10.97
C PHE A 1071 25.72 0.00 11.85
N LYS A 1072 25.22 1.15 11.39
CA LYS A 1072 24.26 1.98 12.12
C LYS A 1072 22.91 2.14 11.41
N GLY A 1073 22.65 1.37 10.35
CA GLY A 1073 21.51 1.58 9.45
C GLY A 1073 21.84 2.52 8.28
N PHE A 1074 20.97 2.54 7.27
CA PHE A 1074 21.24 3.21 6.00
C PHE A 1074 20.88 4.70 5.96
N ALA A 1075 20.17 5.27 6.94
CA ALA A 1075 19.61 6.63 6.81
C ALA A 1075 20.67 7.73 6.58
N ASN A 1076 21.88 7.55 7.13
CA ASN A 1076 22.99 8.49 6.98
C ASN A 1076 23.95 8.15 5.81
N TYR A 1077 23.58 7.25 4.89
CA TYR A 1077 24.43 6.90 3.75
C TYR A 1077 24.41 8.01 2.70
N GLU A 1078 25.58 8.50 2.31
CA GLU A 1078 25.77 9.65 1.41
C GLU A 1078 25.25 9.47 -0.02
N ASP A 1079 24.90 8.25 -0.41
CA ASP A 1079 24.38 7.90 -1.74
C ASP A 1079 22.85 7.71 -1.77
N ASN A 1080 22.14 7.89 -0.65
CA ASN A 1080 20.68 7.71 -0.53
C ASN A 1080 19.88 8.51 -1.59
N TRP A 1081 20.34 9.72 -1.92
CA TRP A 1081 19.75 10.61 -2.92
C TRP A 1081 19.66 10.00 -4.34
N LEU A 1082 20.39 8.91 -4.64
CA LEU A 1082 20.21 8.13 -5.88
C LEU A 1082 18.86 7.42 -5.95
N THR A 1083 18.23 7.16 -4.79
CA THR A 1083 17.07 6.27 -4.61
C THR A 1083 15.93 6.92 -3.81
N GLU A 1084 15.98 8.24 -3.72
CA GLU A 1084 15.02 9.12 -3.04
C GLU A 1084 14.50 10.17 -4.04
N ASN A 1085 13.29 10.67 -3.77
CA ASN A 1085 12.58 11.64 -4.61
C ASN A 1085 12.34 11.10 -6.04
N ILE A 1086 12.18 9.78 -6.16
CA ILE A 1086 11.70 9.11 -7.36
C ILE A 1086 10.22 9.48 -7.53
N ASP A 1087 9.85 10.00 -8.69
CA ASP A 1087 8.47 10.42 -8.95
C ASP A 1087 7.47 9.27 -8.72
N GLY A 1088 6.34 9.62 -8.12
CA GLY A 1088 5.30 8.68 -7.70
C GLY A 1088 5.63 7.73 -6.53
N ILE A 1089 6.87 7.71 -6.01
CA ILE A 1089 7.33 6.76 -4.99
C ILE A 1089 7.73 7.47 -3.69
N PRO A 1090 7.05 7.21 -2.55
CA PRO A 1090 7.44 7.76 -1.24
C PRO A 1090 8.87 7.37 -0.85
N ASN A 1091 9.59 8.28 -0.16
CA ASN A 1091 10.96 8.05 0.33
C ASN A 1091 11.02 6.89 1.33
N PRO A 1092 12.16 6.17 1.41
CA PRO A 1092 12.29 4.98 2.25
C PRO A 1092 12.52 5.41 3.71
N GLU A 1093 11.84 4.73 4.64
CA GLU A 1093 12.09 4.95 6.07
C GLU A 1093 13.22 4.04 6.56
N TYR A 1094 14.46 4.42 6.23
CA TYR A 1094 15.63 3.75 6.77
C TYR A 1094 15.71 3.94 8.30
N PRO A 1095 15.66 2.87 9.11
CA PRO A 1095 15.89 2.98 10.54
C PRO A 1095 17.40 3.16 10.82
N MET A 1096 17.72 3.64 12.01
CA MET A 1096 19.09 3.68 12.51
C MET A 1096 19.22 3.01 13.87
N VAL A 1097 20.35 2.32 14.07
CA VAL A 1097 20.80 1.83 15.36
C VAL A 1097 21.42 3.00 16.12
N GLY A 1098 20.59 3.68 16.91
CA GLY A 1098 20.95 4.87 17.68
C GLY A 1098 21.32 4.58 19.14
N GLU A 1099 21.58 5.64 19.90
CA GLU A 1099 21.74 5.56 21.36
C GLU A 1099 20.44 5.08 22.04
N LYS A 1100 20.53 4.59 23.27
CA LYS A 1100 19.39 4.03 24.01
C LYS A 1100 18.45 5.15 24.48
N LEU A 1101 17.29 5.29 23.85
CA LEU A 1101 16.26 6.26 24.28
C LEU A 1101 15.26 5.63 25.26
N HIS A 1102 15.49 5.91 26.53
CA HIS A 1102 14.68 5.55 27.69
C HIS A 1102 14.37 6.79 28.54
N GLY A 1103 13.40 6.69 29.45
CA GLY A 1103 13.13 7.71 30.46
C GLY A 1103 14.12 7.71 31.63
N ASN A 1104 14.10 8.79 32.42
CA ASN A 1104 15.08 9.05 33.49
C ASN A 1104 14.62 8.58 34.89
N LYS A 1105 13.59 7.73 34.98
CA LYS A 1105 13.10 7.19 36.26
C LYS A 1105 13.60 5.78 36.47
N THR A 1106 14.28 5.51 37.58
CA THR A 1106 14.60 4.14 38.01
C THR A 1106 13.86 3.84 39.30
N ALA A 1107 13.03 2.81 39.28
CA ALA A 1107 12.23 2.36 40.41
C ALA A 1107 13.07 1.59 41.43
N THR A 1108 12.69 1.68 42.71
CA THR A 1108 13.38 0.96 43.78
C THR A 1108 13.00 -0.52 43.75
N GLN A 1109 13.99 -1.40 43.59
CA GLN A 1109 13.80 -2.84 43.78
C GLN A 1109 13.43 -3.13 45.24
N LEU A 1110 12.43 -3.99 45.43
CA LEU A 1110 11.97 -4.45 46.74
C LEU A 1110 12.80 -5.65 47.21
N ASN A 1111 13.09 -5.69 48.52
CA ASN A 1111 13.87 -6.77 49.14
C ASN A 1111 13.20 -8.14 49.04
N ASN A 1112 11.86 -8.17 48.99
CA ASN A 1112 11.05 -9.37 48.86
C ASN A 1112 10.32 -9.35 47.50
N THR A 1113 10.15 -10.52 46.89
CA THR A 1113 9.32 -10.65 45.68
C THR A 1113 7.85 -10.40 46.03
N VAL A 1114 7.17 -9.52 45.29
CA VAL A 1114 5.73 -9.33 45.42
C VAL A 1114 5.01 -10.48 44.69
N THR A 1115 4.44 -11.38 45.47
CA THR A 1115 3.61 -12.52 45.03
C THR A 1115 2.20 -12.52 45.62
N GLU A 1116 1.95 -11.66 46.64
CA GLU A 1116 0.66 -11.53 47.31
C GLU A 1116 -0.17 -10.39 46.70
N GLY A 1117 -1.46 -10.66 46.48
CA GLY A 1117 -2.40 -9.72 45.86
C GLY A 1117 -2.98 -10.25 44.55
N THR A 1118 -3.79 -9.43 43.87
CA THR A 1118 -4.34 -9.79 42.55
C THR A 1118 -3.36 -9.35 41.47
N ASN A 1119 -2.82 -10.28 40.68
CA ASN A 1119 -2.06 -9.93 39.47
C ASN A 1119 -2.98 -9.25 38.45
N LEU A 1120 -2.75 -7.96 38.20
CA LEU A 1120 -3.56 -7.09 37.36
C LEU A 1120 -3.29 -7.27 35.86
N CYS A 1121 -2.27 -8.05 35.46
CA CYS A 1121 -2.04 -8.47 34.08
C CYS A 1121 -3.02 -9.56 33.63
N LEU A 1122 -3.58 -10.36 34.56
CA LEU A 1122 -4.50 -11.46 34.24
C LEU A 1122 -5.73 -10.96 33.50
N GLY A 1123 -6.08 -11.66 32.41
CA GLY A 1123 -7.14 -11.27 31.48
C GLY A 1123 -6.80 -10.09 30.56
N GLY A 1124 -5.60 -9.53 30.67
CA GLY A 1124 -5.06 -8.58 29.69
C GLY A 1124 -4.67 -9.27 28.38
N LYS A 1125 -4.61 -8.49 27.30
CA LYS A 1125 -4.29 -8.96 25.95
C LYS A 1125 -3.03 -8.27 25.44
N VAL A 1126 -2.06 -9.04 24.96
CA VAL A 1126 -1.02 -8.51 24.08
C VAL A 1126 -1.67 -8.19 22.73
N TYR A 1127 -1.67 -6.92 22.35
CA TYR A 1127 -2.22 -6.49 21.07
C TYR A 1127 -1.15 -6.28 20.00
N ASP A 1128 0.12 -6.17 20.41
CA ASP A 1128 1.26 -5.92 19.54
C ASP A 1128 2.58 -6.23 20.26
N CYS A 1129 3.61 -6.69 19.55
CA CYS A 1129 4.93 -7.03 20.11
C CYS A 1129 6.01 -7.10 19.02
N SER A 1130 7.28 -7.06 19.43
CA SER A 1130 8.40 -7.24 18.50
C SER A 1130 8.33 -8.57 17.74
N GLY A 1131 8.02 -9.68 18.41
CA GLY A 1131 7.83 -11.00 17.78
C GLY A 1131 8.07 -12.18 18.74
N TYR A 1132 8.14 -13.40 18.21
CA TYR A 1132 8.33 -14.63 19.00
C TYR A 1132 8.88 -15.82 18.18
N THR A 1133 9.40 -16.85 18.86
CA THR A 1133 10.01 -18.06 18.24
C THR A 1133 8.99 -19.04 17.65
N ASN A 1134 7.89 -19.31 18.37
CA ASN A 1134 6.78 -20.17 17.97
C ASN A 1134 5.52 -19.89 18.80
N ASP A 1135 4.35 -20.32 18.34
CA ASP A 1135 3.06 -19.97 18.96
C ASP A 1135 2.89 -20.40 20.42
N ASN A 1136 3.66 -21.38 20.92
CA ASN A 1136 3.60 -21.78 22.34
C ASN A 1136 4.44 -20.86 23.25
N GLU A 1137 5.38 -20.11 22.68
CA GLU A 1137 6.27 -19.17 23.38
C GLU A 1137 5.98 -17.70 22.98
N ASN A 1138 4.75 -17.41 22.55
CA ASN A 1138 4.36 -16.07 22.10
C ASN A 1138 4.23 -15.05 23.25
N ALA A 1139 4.21 -13.76 22.93
CA ALA A 1139 4.23 -12.68 23.93
C ALA A 1139 3.05 -12.67 24.93
N GLN A 1140 1.89 -13.27 24.63
CA GLN A 1140 0.78 -13.42 25.58
C GLN A 1140 1.18 -14.29 26.79
N LYS A 1141 2.21 -15.15 26.66
CA LYS A 1141 2.78 -15.93 27.76
C LYS A 1141 3.46 -15.09 28.83
N LEU A 1142 3.85 -13.86 28.51
CA LEU A 1142 4.37 -12.94 29.50
C LEU A 1142 3.33 -12.50 30.55
N ILE A 1143 2.02 -12.72 30.32
CA ILE A 1143 0.96 -12.14 31.17
C ILE A 1143 -0.16 -13.12 31.53
N ASP A 1144 0.00 -14.42 31.28
CA ASP A 1144 -1.04 -15.42 31.60
C ASP A 1144 -0.97 -16.00 33.02
N GLY A 1145 0.10 -15.70 33.77
CA GLY A 1145 0.29 -16.13 35.15
C GLY A 1145 0.87 -17.53 35.33
N ASP A 1146 1.11 -18.28 34.25
CA ASP A 1146 1.70 -19.63 34.31
C ASP A 1146 3.22 -19.56 34.16
N LEU A 1147 3.92 -19.56 35.30
CA LEU A 1147 5.38 -19.62 35.42
C LEU A 1147 6.05 -20.86 34.77
N ASN A 1148 5.30 -21.76 34.11
CA ASN A 1148 5.83 -22.86 33.32
C ASN A 1148 5.83 -22.56 31.81
N THR A 1149 5.22 -21.45 31.39
CA THR A 1149 5.27 -20.92 30.03
C THR A 1149 6.19 -19.69 29.98
N LYS A 1150 6.56 -19.24 28.78
CA LYS A 1150 7.44 -18.07 28.61
C LYS A 1150 7.22 -17.41 27.27
N TRP A 1151 7.46 -16.10 27.20
CA TRP A 1151 7.73 -15.43 25.94
C TRP A 1151 9.19 -15.68 25.54
N CYS A 1152 9.41 -16.15 24.31
CA CYS A 1152 10.72 -16.41 23.73
C CYS A 1152 10.81 -15.73 22.36
N ALA A 1153 11.88 -14.96 22.10
CA ALA A 1153 12.09 -14.26 20.83
C ALA A 1153 13.57 -14.03 20.56
N THR A 1154 14.06 -14.32 19.35
CA THR A 1154 15.40 -13.91 18.89
C THR A 1154 15.32 -12.62 18.08
N SER A 1155 16.44 -11.91 17.88
CA SER A 1155 16.46 -10.68 17.06
C SER A 1155 15.96 -10.89 15.62
N SER A 1156 16.08 -12.10 15.06
CA SER A 1156 15.55 -12.44 13.74
C SER A 1156 14.05 -12.78 13.74
N ASN A 1157 13.43 -12.93 14.91
CA ASN A 1157 11.97 -13.03 15.04
C ASN A 1157 11.27 -11.66 15.10
N VAL A 1158 11.99 -10.53 14.99
CA VAL A 1158 11.38 -9.20 15.08
C VAL A 1158 10.62 -8.88 13.79
N THR A 1159 9.29 -8.86 13.87
CA THR A 1159 8.34 -8.66 12.76
C THR A 1159 7.60 -7.33 12.80
N ASN A 1160 7.79 -6.52 13.85
CA ASN A 1160 7.28 -5.15 13.92
C ASN A 1160 8.36 -4.21 14.51
N GLY A 1161 8.81 -3.25 13.71
CA GLY A 1161 9.90 -2.32 14.05
C GLY A 1161 9.47 -0.86 14.24
N GLU A 1162 8.20 -0.59 14.56
CA GLU A 1162 7.66 0.76 14.81
C GLU A 1162 8.57 1.69 15.66
N TYR A 1163 9.30 1.13 16.62
CA TYR A 1163 10.27 1.87 17.42
C TYR A 1163 11.62 1.90 16.72
N LYS A 1164 11.89 3.04 16.04
CA LYS A 1164 13.22 3.46 15.55
C LYS A 1164 14.30 2.99 16.53
N LEU A 1165 15.31 2.27 16.03
CA LEU A 1165 16.19 1.36 16.78
C LEU A 1165 17.20 2.05 17.71
N ASN A 1166 16.68 2.83 18.65
CA ASN A 1166 17.37 3.49 19.75
C ASN A 1166 17.74 2.46 20.82
N GLY A 1167 18.59 1.49 20.45
CA GLY A 1167 19.09 0.38 21.26
C GLY A 1167 18.07 -0.68 21.72
N VAL A 1168 16.76 -0.48 21.50
CA VAL A 1168 15.72 -1.48 21.82
C VAL A 1168 15.87 -2.73 20.96
N LYS A 1169 15.83 -3.91 21.58
CA LYS A 1169 15.92 -5.23 20.93
C LYS A 1169 14.57 -5.93 20.82
N HIS A 1170 13.77 -5.87 21.88
CA HIS A 1170 12.43 -6.48 21.94
C HIS A 1170 11.47 -5.55 22.66
N TRP A 1171 10.17 -5.72 22.41
CA TRP A 1171 9.14 -4.94 23.09
C TRP A 1171 7.78 -5.63 23.02
N VAL A 1172 6.87 -5.26 23.93
CA VAL A 1172 5.49 -5.77 23.98
C VAL A 1172 4.55 -4.67 24.42
N LYS A 1173 3.35 -4.59 23.82
CA LYS A 1173 2.25 -3.69 24.22
C LYS A 1173 1.07 -4.53 24.72
N ILE A 1174 0.60 -4.21 25.92
CA ILE A 1174 -0.43 -4.93 26.68
C ILE A 1174 -1.62 -4.00 26.91
N ASP A 1175 -2.82 -4.45 26.57
CA ASP A 1175 -4.08 -3.85 27.00
C ASP A 1175 -4.59 -4.59 28.24
N LEU A 1176 -4.72 -3.90 29.36
CA LEU A 1176 -5.26 -4.46 30.60
C LEU A 1176 -6.79 -4.63 30.56
N GLY A 1177 -7.45 -4.27 29.44
CA GLY A 1177 -8.87 -4.35 29.15
C GLY A 1177 -9.68 -3.14 29.65
N LYS A 1178 -9.15 -2.43 30.64
CA LYS A 1178 -9.65 -1.17 31.20
C LYS A 1178 -8.52 -0.50 32.01
N GLU A 1179 -8.73 0.75 32.40
CA GLU A 1179 -7.85 1.42 33.35
C GLU A 1179 -7.79 0.67 34.70
N LYS A 1180 -6.58 0.50 35.24
CA LYS A 1180 -6.29 -0.11 36.54
C LYS A 1180 -5.35 0.80 37.34
N GLU A 1181 -5.49 0.79 38.66
CA GLU A 1181 -4.53 1.43 39.57
C GLU A 1181 -3.58 0.37 40.12
N PHE A 1182 -2.28 0.65 40.06
CA PHE A 1182 -1.18 -0.24 40.45
C PHE A 1182 0.03 0.56 40.92
N ASN A 1183 0.96 -0.06 41.64
CA ASN A 1183 2.16 0.61 42.14
C ASN A 1183 3.43 -0.26 42.13
N THR A 1184 3.28 -1.53 41.81
CA THR A 1184 4.38 -2.50 41.80
C THR A 1184 4.27 -3.41 40.59
N TYR A 1185 5.42 -3.87 40.11
CA TYR A 1185 5.50 -4.99 39.15
C TYR A 1185 6.50 -6.03 39.61
N THR A 1186 6.34 -7.27 39.15
CA THR A 1186 7.28 -8.39 39.35
C THR A 1186 7.64 -8.99 37.99
N LEU A 1187 8.93 -9.13 37.69
CA LEU A 1187 9.45 -9.74 36.46
C LEU A 1187 10.10 -11.10 36.78
N TYR A 1188 9.69 -12.15 36.05
CA TYR A 1188 10.25 -13.49 36.17
C TYR A 1188 11.18 -13.78 34.98
N ASN A 1189 12.48 -13.74 35.27
CA ASN A 1189 13.57 -13.78 34.30
C ASN A 1189 14.02 -15.25 34.08
N THR A 1190 14.76 -15.53 32.99
CA THR A 1190 15.21 -16.88 32.58
C THR A 1190 15.84 -17.70 33.71
N ARG A 1191 16.67 -17.10 34.57
CA ARG A 1191 17.32 -17.79 35.70
C ARG A 1191 16.34 -18.33 36.75
N SER A 1192 15.09 -17.87 36.80
CA SER A 1192 14.08 -18.41 37.72
C SER A 1192 13.67 -19.86 37.39
N LYS A 1193 14.00 -20.36 36.19
CA LYS A 1193 13.64 -21.70 35.71
C LYS A 1193 14.78 -22.45 35.02
N GLU A 1194 15.61 -21.76 34.24
CA GLU A 1194 16.65 -22.39 33.40
C GLU A 1194 18.09 -22.19 33.93
N GLY A 1195 18.29 -21.33 34.94
CA GLY A 1195 19.59 -21.11 35.60
C GLY A 1195 20.61 -20.22 34.86
N TYR A 1196 20.37 -19.89 33.58
CA TYR A 1196 21.19 -18.95 32.79
C TYR A 1196 20.37 -17.79 32.22
N GLY A 1197 21.04 -16.83 31.57
CA GLY A 1197 20.46 -16.01 30.50
C GLY A 1197 19.35 -15.01 30.81
N ASN A 1198 19.46 -14.23 31.89
CA ASN A 1198 18.52 -13.15 32.20
C ASN A 1198 18.53 -12.01 31.19
N THR A 1199 17.38 -11.35 31.06
CA THR A 1199 17.30 -9.95 30.62
C THR A 1199 17.89 -9.06 31.71
N THR A 1200 18.79 -8.14 31.34
CA THR A 1200 19.48 -7.27 32.30
C THR A 1200 19.13 -5.79 32.18
N GLU A 1201 18.42 -5.39 31.12
CA GLU A 1201 18.15 -3.97 30.85
C GLU A 1201 16.82 -3.75 30.13
N TRP A 1202 15.92 -2.96 30.74
CA TRP A 1202 14.57 -2.73 30.24
C TRP A 1202 13.94 -1.41 30.72
N GLU A 1203 12.93 -0.94 30.01
CA GLU A 1203 12.05 0.16 30.40
C GLU A 1203 10.58 -0.31 30.47
N VAL A 1204 9.84 0.15 31.48
CA VAL A 1204 8.39 -0.01 31.61
C VAL A 1204 7.73 1.36 31.39
N LEU A 1205 6.73 1.39 30.51
CA LEU A 1205 5.95 2.58 30.17
C LEU A 1205 4.44 2.30 30.31
N VAL A 1206 3.67 3.35 30.56
CA VAL A 1206 2.21 3.30 30.72
C VAL A 1206 1.51 4.27 29.78
N SER A 1207 0.26 3.96 29.41
CA SER A 1207 -0.60 4.80 28.58
C SER A 1207 -2.09 4.58 28.88
N ASN A 1208 -2.93 5.56 28.52
CA ASN A 1208 -4.39 5.45 28.56
C ASN A 1208 -5.06 5.47 27.16
N ASP A 1209 -4.33 5.89 26.11
CA ASP A 1209 -4.81 5.94 24.72
C ASP A 1209 -4.08 4.94 23.80
N GLY A 1210 -3.00 4.30 24.27
CA GLY A 1210 -2.16 3.37 23.50
C GLY A 1210 -1.12 4.06 22.60
N ASN A 1211 -1.14 5.40 22.53
CA ASN A 1211 -0.36 6.22 21.61
C ASN A 1211 0.66 7.11 22.34
N LYS A 1212 0.24 7.75 23.44
CA LYS A 1212 1.07 8.61 24.30
C LYS A 1212 1.58 7.78 25.47
N TRP A 1213 2.90 7.60 25.54
CA TRP A 1213 3.56 6.70 26.49
C TRP A 1213 4.39 7.47 27.53
N THR A 1214 4.21 7.14 28.80
CA THR A 1214 4.96 7.73 29.92
C THR A 1214 5.85 6.67 30.57
N SER A 1215 7.15 6.96 30.66
CA SER A 1215 8.10 6.12 31.39
C SER A 1215 7.80 6.12 32.90
N VAL A 1216 7.74 4.93 33.50
CA VAL A 1216 7.54 4.72 34.94
C VAL A 1216 8.71 4.01 35.61
N ASP A 1217 9.48 3.23 34.86
CA ASP A 1217 10.73 2.61 35.32
C ASP A 1217 11.69 2.33 34.17
N TYR A 1218 12.98 2.46 34.43
CA TYR A 1218 14.10 2.05 33.60
C TYR A 1218 15.17 1.41 34.48
N GLN A 1219 15.49 0.15 34.19
CA GLN A 1219 16.46 -0.67 34.90
C GLN A 1219 17.69 -0.85 34.01
N PRO A 1220 18.86 -0.26 34.33
CA PRO A 1220 20.02 -0.25 33.44
C PRO A 1220 20.87 -1.54 33.48
N SER A 1221 20.81 -2.34 34.56
CA SER A 1221 21.78 -3.42 34.80
C SER A 1221 21.31 -4.50 35.80
N ASN A 1222 20.02 -4.83 35.82
CA ASN A 1222 19.43 -5.71 36.83
C ASN A 1222 19.47 -7.20 36.44
N ASN A 1223 20.39 -7.98 37.03
CA ASN A 1223 20.57 -9.41 36.71
C ASN A 1223 19.83 -10.37 37.68
N SER A 1224 18.70 -9.95 38.26
CA SER A 1224 17.89 -10.76 39.17
C SER A 1224 17.13 -11.88 38.44
N ALA A 1225 17.05 -13.07 39.04
CA ALA A 1225 16.25 -14.20 38.52
C ALA A 1225 14.74 -13.94 38.63
N VAL A 1226 14.30 -13.34 39.74
CA VAL A 1226 13.00 -12.70 39.92
C VAL A 1226 13.25 -11.39 40.65
N SER A 1227 12.57 -10.32 40.27
CA SER A 1227 12.67 -9.02 40.94
C SER A 1227 11.34 -8.27 40.90
N SER A 1228 11.10 -7.49 41.94
CA SER A 1228 9.90 -6.67 42.08
C SER A 1228 10.27 -5.23 42.39
N PHE A 1229 9.52 -4.26 41.88
CA PHE A 1229 9.89 -2.85 41.92
C PHE A 1229 8.70 -1.97 42.29
N ASN A 1230 8.93 -0.96 43.13
CA ASN A 1230 7.95 0.07 43.46
C ASN A 1230 8.09 1.26 42.48
N ILE A 1231 7.11 1.38 41.59
CA ILE A 1231 7.06 2.40 40.53
C ILE A 1231 6.22 3.64 40.94
N GLY A 1232 5.86 3.75 42.22
CA GLY A 1232 4.90 4.75 42.71
C GLY A 1232 3.47 4.49 42.21
N LYS A 1233 2.48 5.23 42.70
CA LYS A 1233 1.08 5.02 42.27
C LYS A 1233 0.88 5.42 40.81
N GLN A 1234 0.57 4.43 39.97
CA GLN A 1234 0.21 4.56 38.57
C GLN A 1234 -1.29 4.30 38.36
N LYS A 1235 -1.82 4.84 37.26
CA LYS A 1235 -3.20 4.65 36.81
C LYS A 1235 -3.21 4.65 35.28
N ALA A 1236 -3.45 3.49 34.68
CA ALA A 1236 -3.33 3.30 33.24
C ALA A 1236 -4.13 2.08 32.73
N ARG A 1237 -4.47 2.08 31.44
CA ARG A 1237 -5.06 0.93 30.73
C ARG A 1237 -4.00 0.11 29.99
N TYR A 1238 -2.99 0.75 29.43
CA TYR A 1238 -2.01 0.13 28.54
C TYR A 1238 -0.62 0.14 29.18
N ILE A 1239 0.13 -0.94 28.96
CA ILE A 1239 1.51 -1.12 29.42
C ILE A 1239 2.38 -1.43 28.21
N MET A 1240 3.59 -0.88 28.18
CA MET A 1240 4.63 -1.27 27.25
C MET A 1240 5.88 -1.65 28.05
N ILE A 1241 6.56 -2.70 27.62
CA ILE A 1241 7.89 -3.05 28.11
C ILE A 1241 8.82 -3.00 26.90
N LYS A 1242 9.93 -2.26 27.00
CA LYS A 1242 11.04 -2.27 26.04
C LYS A 1242 12.22 -3.01 26.67
N ILE A 1243 12.90 -3.85 25.90
CA ILE A 1243 14.09 -4.59 26.33
C ILE A 1243 15.30 -4.11 25.54
N PHE A 1244 16.37 -3.70 26.21
CA PHE A 1244 17.61 -3.21 25.58
C PHE A 1244 18.74 -4.26 25.60
N THR A 1245 18.80 -5.09 26.65
CA THR A 1245 19.79 -6.18 26.76
C THR A 1245 19.12 -7.47 27.25
N PRO A 1246 18.64 -8.32 26.31
CA PRO A 1246 18.16 -9.67 26.60
C PRO A 1246 19.34 -10.66 26.70
N ASP A 1247 19.20 -11.71 27.52
CA ASP A 1247 20.18 -12.82 27.69
C ASP A 1247 21.64 -12.33 27.76
N ASN A 1248 21.90 -11.40 28.70
CA ASN A 1248 23.19 -10.73 28.91
C ASN A 1248 23.87 -10.15 27.63
N GLY A 1249 23.12 -9.88 26.56
CA GLY A 1249 23.61 -9.36 25.28
C GLY A 1249 23.46 -10.30 24.08
N VAL A 1250 23.07 -11.56 24.26
CA VAL A 1250 22.98 -12.58 23.19
C VAL A 1250 21.77 -12.37 22.25
N GLY A 1251 20.99 -11.29 22.42
CA GLY A 1251 19.88 -10.93 21.52
C GLY A 1251 18.63 -11.81 21.62
N THR A 1252 18.66 -12.91 22.38
CA THR A 1252 17.51 -13.80 22.58
C THR A 1252 16.78 -13.47 23.88
N LEU A 1253 15.55 -12.97 23.77
CA LEU A 1253 14.68 -12.78 24.92
C LEU A 1253 14.09 -14.11 25.40
N ARG A 1254 14.12 -14.32 26.71
CA ARG A 1254 13.30 -15.32 27.42
C ARG A 1254 12.77 -14.66 28.70
N LEU A 1255 11.46 -14.61 28.86
CA LEU A 1255 10.80 -14.07 30.06
C LEU A 1255 9.59 -14.94 30.40
N TYR A 1256 9.49 -15.37 31.65
CA TYR A 1256 8.47 -16.30 32.09
C TYR A 1256 7.14 -15.62 32.43
N ASP A 1257 7.15 -14.46 33.10
CA ASP A 1257 5.94 -13.72 33.47
C ASP A 1257 6.29 -12.26 33.86
N PHE A 1258 5.32 -11.36 33.70
CA PHE A 1258 5.32 -9.97 34.12
C PHE A 1258 3.99 -9.69 34.82
N GLN A 1259 4.05 -9.50 36.14
CA GLN A 1259 2.88 -9.37 37.00
C GLN A 1259 2.77 -7.93 37.52
N LEU A 1260 1.55 -7.39 37.59
CA LEU A 1260 1.27 -6.05 38.14
C LEU A 1260 0.46 -6.14 39.43
N PHE A 1261 0.82 -5.34 40.43
CA PHE A 1261 0.18 -5.36 41.74
C PHE A 1261 -0.09 -3.94 42.28
N ASN A 1262 -1.04 -3.87 43.22
CA ASN A 1262 -1.39 -2.67 43.97
C ASN A 1262 -1.33 -3.02 45.46
N ILE A 1263 -0.13 -2.94 46.03
CA ILE A 1263 0.13 -3.22 47.45
C ILE A 1263 -0.05 -1.95 48.28
N LYS A 1264 -0.34 -2.09 49.58
CA LYS A 1264 -0.53 -0.96 50.50
C LYS A 1264 0.70 -0.67 51.33
#